data_AF-A0A0A0KPF7-F1
#
_entry.id   AF-A0A0A0KPF7-F1
#
_cell.length_a   1.000
_cell.length_b   1.000
_cell.length_c   1.000
_cell.angle_alpha   90.00
_cell.angle_beta   90.00
_cell.angle_gamma   90.00
#
_symmetry.space_group_name_H-M   'P 1'
#
loop_
_entity.id
_entity.type
_entity.pdbx_description
1 polymer ?
#
loop_
_entity_poly.entity_id
_entity_poly.type
_entity_poly.pdbx_seq_one_letter_code
_entity_poly.pdbx_strand_id
1 'polypeptide(L)'
;MENFPFPPLELSLRLSLLLLLLQFHFPFSSSSLSCFMDITSLITVSFFPHVDRNMSEGKKLGNGLVEQDEDINKSLTEKVKWCIQSFFMTGIDPGQTPSLTWQRKLNREGTSLWQFRLHLKEIIHLAPVGYRLFRYIREESVKGRGAMINPFIRRRITDTHAIPLGGLGSGSIGRSYRGEFQRWQLFPRKCEDKPILANQFSVFVSRPNAEKYSTVLCAQSPETQREVESSGIGSWDWNLKGHSSTYHALYPRAWTIYDGEPDPELRIVCRQISPVIPHNYKESSYPVSVFTFTLHNSGKTDADVSLLFTWANSVGGLSEYSGNHINSRTKKKDGVHTVLLHHKTASGFPPVTYAIAAQEGNGVHVSDCPCFVISGNSQGISAKDMWLEIKEHGSFDRLKFADMSMPSEVGSSIGAAVSASVTVSSDSVRTVTFSLSWDCPEVNFCRGKTYHRRYTKFYGNLGDAAADIARDAILEHHHWESQIDAWQRPVLEDKRFPKWYPVTLFNELYYLNAGGTIWTDGSLPIQSLVSIGERGFCLDQCRSGDSVIYESHENDTANDILGRMTSRLDELRDSVASNSAFGVNLLQKGEENVGQFLYLEGVEYTMWNTYDVHFYSSFAIIMLFPKLELSIQRDFAAAVMMHDPSKMQLLDNGKWEARNVLGAVPHDIGVNDPWFEVNGYNLYNTDRWKDLNPKFVLQIYRDVVATGDMKFAKAVWPPVYLAIAYMDQFDRDGDGMIENDGFPDQTYDTWSVSGVSAYSGGLWVAALQAASALARVADEKDAEHYFWFKFQKAKRAYEKLWNGSYFNYDSSGGSSSSSIQADQLAGQWYI
;
A
#
# COMPACT_ATOMS: atom_id res chain seq x y z
N MET A 1 42.41 -2.78 4.65
CA MET A 1 42.92 -1.71 5.53
C MET A 1 41.88 -1.52 6.62
N GLU A 2 42.33 -1.71 7.85
CA GLU A 2 41.81 -1.30 9.16
C GLU A 2 40.30 -1.44 9.46
N ASN A 3 40.04 -2.40 10.35
CA ASN A 3 38.79 -2.67 11.04
C ASN A 3 38.51 -1.62 12.12
N PHE A 4 37.35 -0.96 12.06
CA PHE A 4 36.71 -0.33 13.21
C PHE A 4 35.36 -1.03 13.48
N PRO A 5 35.04 -1.42 14.72
CA PRO A 5 33.78 -2.07 15.04
C PRO A 5 32.73 -0.99 15.33
N PHE A 6 31.76 -0.82 14.43
CA PHE A 6 30.49 -0.17 14.75
C PHE A 6 29.40 -1.25 14.82
N PRO A 7 28.52 -1.25 15.84
CA PRO A 7 27.38 -2.15 15.90
C PRO A 7 26.25 -1.61 15.00
N PRO A 8 25.64 -2.42 14.10
CA PRO A 8 24.43 -2.00 13.41
C PRO A 8 23.15 -2.49 14.10
N LEU A 9 22.14 -1.63 13.97
CA LEU A 9 20.79 -1.59 14.52
C LEU A 9 20.03 -2.92 14.62
N GLU A 10 19.22 -3.00 15.68
CA GLU A 10 18.61 -4.22 16.19
C GLU A 10 17.07 -4.20 16.21
N LEU A 11 16.50 -5.42 16.27
CA LEU A 11 15.39 -5.78 17.15
C LEU A 11 13.94 -5.93 16.65
N SER A 12 13.59 -5.61 15.40
CA SER A 12 12.21 -5.84 14.93
C SER A 12 11.89 -7.35 14.68
N LEU A 13 12.87 -8.13 14.21
CA LEU A 13 12.78 -9.59 14.01
C LEU A 13 13.08 -10.44 15.27
N ARG A 14 13.36 -9.80 16.41
CA ARG A 14 14.03 -10.43 17.56
C ARG A 14 13.09 -11.02 18.62
N LEU A 15 11.78 -10.87 18.49
CA LEU A 15 10.82 -11.59 19.34
C LEU A 15 10.51 -13.02 18.86
N SER A 16 10.78 -13.34 17.59
CA SER A 16 10.54 -14.67 16.99
C SER A 16 11.50 -15.76 17.47
N LEU A 17 12.73 -15.38 17.86
CA LEU A 17 13.77 -16.33 18.25
C LEU A 17 13.75 -16.72 19.74
N LEU A 18 13.10 -15.94 20.60
CA LEU A 18 13.00 -16.24 22.03
C LEU A 18 12.38 -17.64 22.29
N LEU A 19 11.52 -18.11 21.39
CA LEU A 19 10.71 -19.31 21.60
C LEU A 19 11.18 -20.54 20.81
N LEU A 20 12.21 -20.41 19.98
CA LEU A 20 12.86 -21.56 19.32
C LEU A 20 13.74 -22.37 20.29
N LEU A 21 14.10 -21.83 21.46
CA LEU A 21 14.87 -22.54 22.49
C LEU A 21 14.02 -23.35 23.48
N LEU A 22 12.68 -23.27 23.44
CA LEU A 22 11.80 -24.17 24.19
C LEU A 22 11.51 -25.49 23.46
N GLN A 23 12.11 -25.73 22.29
CA GLN A 23 12.12 -27.03 21.62
C GLN A 23 13.56 -27.52 21.42
N PHE A 24 13.96 -28.48 22.26
CA PHE A 24 15.26 -29.14 22.24
C PHE A 24 15.46 -30.05 21.01
N HIS A 25 16.60 -29.94 20.31
CA HIS A 25 17.73 -30.92 20.20
C HIS A 25 18.48 -30.91 18.83
N PHE A 26 19.82 -30.86 18.96
CA PHE A 26 20.95 -31.15 18.03
C PHE A 26 21.69 -30.01 17.27
N PRO A 27 23.06 -30.00 17.28
CA PRO A 27 23.93 -28.92 16.78
C PRO A 27 24.61 -29.27 15.44
N PHE A 28 25.19 -28.27 14.73
CA PHE A 28 26.45 -28.29 13.93
C PHE A 28 26.59 -26.92 13.22
N SER A 29 27.56 -26.08 13.58
CA SER A 29 28.97 -25.91 13.13
C SER A 29 29.17 -24.85 12.03
N SER A 30 30.20 -24.04 12.25
CA SER A 30 30.59 -22.75 11.68
C SER A 30 31.38 -22.80 10.36
N SER A 31 31.27 -21.77 9.51
CA SER A 31 32.40 -20.88 9.10
C SER A 31 32.07 -19.89 7.94
N SER A 32 32.44 -18.61 8.14
CA SER A 32 32.90 -17.55 7.19
C SER A 32 32.08 -17.13 5.95
N LEU A 33 32.13 -15.91 5.38
CA LEU A 33 32.35 -14.51 5.80
C LEU A 33 32.02 -13.64 4.55
N SER A 34 31.49 -12.42 4.75
CA SER A 34 31.36 -11.27 3.82
C SER A 34 30.23 -11.23 2.75
N CYS A 35 29.28 -10.28 2.88
CA CYS A 35 29.17 -9.04 2.07
C CYS A 35 27.88 -8.22 2.37
N PHE A 36 28.10 -6.98 2.84
CA PHE A 36 27.37 -5.69 2.74
C PHE A 36 25.86 -5.46 3.00
N MET A 37 25.65 -4.32 3.68
CA MET A 37 24.43 -3.61 4.09
C MET A 37 24.06 -2.42 3.16
N ASP A 38 22.89 -1.85 3.46
CA ASP A 38 22.42 -0.46 3.31
C ASP A 38 21.68 -0.03 2.05
N ILE A 39 20.34 0.11 2.16
CA ILE A 39 19.55 1.24 1.64
C ILE A 39 18.31 1.46 2.54
N THR A 40 18.36 2.48 3.40
CA THR A 40 17.16 3.16 3.95
C THR A 40 17.54 4.59 4.30
N SER A 41 17.42 5.49 3.31
CA SER A 41 17.27 6.95 3.40
C SER A 41 17.72 7.56 2.08
N LEU A 42 16.80 7.76 1.13
CA LEU A 42 17.07 8.51 -0.11
C LEU A 42 15.78 8.84 -0.88
N ILE A 43 14.86 9.59 -0.25
CA ILE A 43 13.80 10.30 -0.99
C ILE A 43 13.59 11.67 -0.37
N THR A 44 14.35 12.68 -0.81
CA THR A 44 13.88 14.07 -0.85
C THR A 44 14.81 14.87 -1.77
N VAL A 45 14.29 15.29 -2.93
CA VAL A 45 14.83 16.43 -3.67
C VAL A 45 13.66 17.34 -3.97
N SER A 46 13.81 18.59 -3.57
CA SER A 46 12.80 19.64 -3.61
C SER A 46 12.24 19.86 -5.01
N PHE A 47 10.95 19.62 -5.18
CA PHE A 47 10.15 20.12 -6.29
C PHE A 47 9.02 20.97 -5.73
N PHE A 48 9.32 22.24 -5.45
CA PHE A 48 8.31 23.28 -5.44
C PHE A 48 8.49 24.09 -6.74
N PRO A 49 7.44 24.36 -7.52
CA PRO A 49 7.54 25.35 -8.58
C PRO A 49 7.90 26.69 -7.92
N HIS A 50 8.99 27.30 -8.38
CA HIS A 50 9.40 28.65 -8.02
C HIS A 50 8.23 29.60 -8.28
N VAL A 51 7.58 30.08 -7.22
CA VAL A 51 6.69 31.24 -7.33
C VAL A 51 7.58 32.47 -7.40
N ASP A 52 7.82 32.96 -8.62
CA ASP A 52 8.52 34.22 -8.85
C ASP A 52 7.73 35.37 -8.20
N ARG A 53 8.24 35.88 -7.07
CA ARG A 53 7.83 37.16 -6.50
C ARG A 53 8.51 38.27 -7.27
N ASN A 54 7.82 38.81 -8.27
CA ASN A 54 8.08 40.15 -8.79
C ASN A 54 6.77 40.74 -9.32
N MET A 55 6.18 41.68 -8.57
CA MET A 55 5.70 42.96 -9.14
C MET A 55 5.13 43.87 -8.05
N SER A 56 5.86 44.96 -7.82
CA SER A 56 5.35 46.22 -7.29
C SER A 56 4.69 47.04 -8.41
N GLU A 57 3.82 47.94 -7.96
CA GLU A 57 3.24 49.10 -8.66
C GLU A 57 1.94 48.90 -9.44
N GLY A 58 0.88 49.47 -8.85
CA GLY A 58 -0.44 49.57 -9.46
C GLY A 58 -0.52 50.67 -10.52
N LYS A 59 -1.37 50.41 -11.51
CA LYS A 59 -2.05 51.44 -12.29
C LYS A 59 -3.46 50.96 -12.66
N LYS A 60 -4.44 51.79 -12.33
CA LYS A 60 -5.86 51.68 -12.73
C LYS A 60 -6.02 51.96 -14.23
N LEU A 61 -6.79 51.12 -14.92
CA LEU A 61 -7.63 51.35 -16.12
C LEU A 61 -8.42 50.03 -16.28
N GLY A 62 -9.74 49.94 -16.29
CA GLY A 62 -10.75 50.67 -17.07
C GLY A 62 -11.56 49.59 -17.82
N ASN A 63 -12.88 49.53 -17.61
CA ASN A 63 -13.82 48.50 -18.12
C ASN A 63 -13.71 48.22 -19.63
N GLY A 64 -13.90 46.95 -20.04
CA GLY A 64 -14.23 46.62 -21.43
C GLY A 64 -14.22 45.14 -21.81
N LEU A 65 -15.43 44.56 -21.89
CA LEU A 65 -15.91 43.56 -22.87
C LEU A 65 -15.54 42.07 -22.72
N VAL A 66 -16.63 41.32 -22.56
CA VAL A 66 -16.87 39.88 -22.76
C VAL A 66 -16.97 39.61 -24.26
N GLU A 67 -16.09 38.75 -24.80
CA GLU A 67 -16.22 37.94 -26.03
C GLU A 67 -14.82 37.46 -26.46
N GLN A 68 -14.27 36.45 -25.80
CA GLN A 68 -13.03 35.78 -26.29
C GLN A 68 -12.80 34.34 -25.79
N ASP A 69 -13.74 33.73 -25.05
CA ASP A 69 -13.54 32.40 -24.44
C ASP A 69 -13.97 31.20 -25.33
N GLU A 70 -14.78 31.40 -26.37
CA GLU A 70 -15.22 30.27 -27.23
C GLU A 70 -14.19 29.86 -28.31
N ASP A 71 -13.42 30.80 -28.86
CA ASP A 71 -12.42 30.50 -29.89
C ASP A 71 -11.13 29.88 -29.32
N ILE A 72 -10.79 30.18 -28.06
CA ILE A 72 -9.66 29.58 -27.37
C ILE A 72 -9.93 28.09 -27.10
N ASN A 73 -11.16 27.73 -26.71
CA ASN A 73 -11.55 26.34 -26.48
C ASN A 73 -11.59 25.52 -27.78
N LYS A 74 -12.00 26.09 -28.91
CA LYS A 74 -11.93 25.39 -30.22
C LYS A 74 -10.49 25.16 -30.68
N SER A 75 -9.62 26.17 -30.56
CA SER A 75 -8.19 26.06 -30.90
C SER A 75 -7.45 25.06 -30.00
N LEU A 76 -7.77 25.00 -28.70
CA LEU A 76 -7.25 23.98 -27.80
C LEU A 76 -7.75 22.58 -28.17
N THR A 77 -9.02 22.43 -28.55
CA THR A 77 -9.58 21.12 -28.92
C THR A 77 -9.00 20.60 -30.23
N GLU A 78 -8.71 21.47 -31.21
CA GLU A 78 -8.05 21.10 -32.46
C GLU A 78 -6.56 20.82 -32.28
N LYS A 79 -5.84 21.58 -31.44
CA LYS A 79 -4.44 21.28 -31.10
C LYS A 79 -4.30 19.99 -30.29
N VAL A 80 -5.25 19.66 -29.43
CA VAL A 80 -5.30 18.38 -28.73
C VAL A 80 -5.61 17.24 -29.71
N LYS A 81 -6.54 17.41 -30.65
CA LYS A 81 -6.77 16.44 -31.74
C LYS A 81 -5.54 16.24 -32.62
N TRP A 82 -4.81 17.32 -32.94
CA TRP A 82 -3.59 17.24 -33.74
C TRP A 82 -2.43 16.60 -32.96
N CYS A 83 -2.29 16.88 -31.66
CA CYS A 83 -1.34 16.18 -30.80
C CYS A 83 -1.67 14.68 -30.71
N ILE A 84 -2.94 14.32 -30.53
CA ILE A 84 -3.40 12.92 -30.51
C ILE A 84 -3.13 12.24 -31.85
N GLN A 85 -3.47 12.87 -32.98
CA GLN A 85 -3.17 12.33 -34.32
C GLN A 85 -1.67 12.25 -34.63
N SER A 86 -0.84 13.20 -34.14
CA SER A 86 0.61 13.14 -34.32
C SER A 86 1.26 12.08 -33.40
N PHE A 87 0.67 11.78 -32.24
CA PHE A 87 1.11 10.70 -31.35
C PHE A 87 0.86 9.33 -31.97
N PHE A 88 -0.19 9.18 -32.79
CA PHE A 88 -0.42 7.99 -33.60
C PHE A 88 0.56 7.82 -34.78
N MET A 89 1.41 8.81 -35.08
CA MET A 89 2.36 8.75 -36.21
C MET A 89 3.83 8.48 -35.81
N THR A 90 4.14 8.33 -34.53
CA THR A 90 5.44 7.80 -34.10
C THR A 90 5.31 6.32 -33.78
N GLY A 91 5.83 5.47 -34.66
CA GLY A 91 5.90 4.02 -34.49
C GLY A 91 6.78 3.62 -33.30
N ILE A 92 6.23 3.71 -32.10
CA ILE A 92 6.79 3.09 -30.90
C ILE A 92 6.33 1.64 -30.93
N ASP A 93 7.28 0.71 -30.97
CA ASP A 93 7.00 -0.72 -30.88
C ASP A 93 6.30 -1.01 -29.53
N PRO A 94 5.05 -1.53 -29.53
CA PRO A 94 4.32 -1.83 -28.29
C PRO A 94 5.03 -2.86 -27.38
N GLY A 95 5.99 -3.62 -27.93
CA GLY A 95 6.86 -4.52 -27.19
C GLY A 95 8.13 -3.88 -26.62
N GLN A 96 8.39 -2.60 -26.89
CA GLN A 96 9.60 -1.92 -26.44
C GLN A 96 9.55 -1.61 -24.94
N THR A 97 10.56 -2.08 -24.21
CA THR A 97 10.72 -1.76 -22.79
C THR A 97 11.31 -0.36 -22.60
N PRO A 98 10.99 0.33 -21.49
CA PRO A 98 11.68 1.56 -21.12
C PRO A 98 13.20 1.33 -21.04
N SER A 99 13.97 2.38 -21.34
CA SER A 99 15.44 2.31 -21.31
C SER A 99 16.01 2.05 -19.91
N LEU A 100 15.25 2.41 -18.86
CA LEU A 100 15.60 2.22 -17.46
C LEU A 100 14.50 1.39 -16.78
N THR A 101 14.85 0.17 -16.39
CA THR A 101 13.98 -0.73 -15.62
C THR A 101 14.82 -1.51 -14.62
N TRP A 102 14.20 -2.00 -13.55
CA TRP A 102 14.79 -3.09 -12.78
C TRP A 102 14.70 -4.36 -13.61
N GLN A 103 15.74 -5.22 -13.60
CA GLN A 103 15.81 -6.38 -14.48
C GLN A 103 16.23 -7.63 -13.74
N ARG A 104 15.61 -8.77 -14.08
CA ARG A 104 15.97 -10.08 -13.52
C ARG A 104 15.70 -11.21 -14.50
N LYS A 105 16.64 -12.15 -14.62
CA LYS A 105 16.43 -13.39 -15.39
C LYS A 105 15.44 -14.31 -14.66
N LEU A 106 14.61 -15.01 -15.41
CA LEU A 106 13.57 -15.90 -14.86
C LEU A 106 14.18 -17.12 -14.15
N ASN A 107 15.28 -17.67 -14.68
CA ASN A 107 15.95 -18.84 -14.12
C ASN A 107 16.84 -18.55 -12.89
N ARG A 108 16.96 -17.29 -12.46
CA ARG A 108 17.87 -16.92 -11.37
C ARG A 108 17.46 -17.63 -10.08
N GLU A 109 18.36 -18.43 -9.52
CA GLU A 109 18.17 -19.08 -8.23
C GLU A 109 18.01 -18.05 -7.11
N GLY A 110 17.23 -18.44 -6.10
CA GLY A 110 16.91 -17.56 -4.99
C GLY A 110 18.11 -17.39 -4.07
N THR A 111 18.38 -16.16 -3.61
CA THR A 111 19.37 -15.95 -2.54
C THR A 111 18.81 -16.41 -1.20
N SER A 112 19.59 -17.21 -0.45
CA SER A 112 19.25 -17.55 0.92
C SER A 112 19.27 -16.29 1.78
N LEU A 113 18.12 -15.96 2.39
CA LEU A 113 18.00 -14.83 3.29
C LEU A 113 18.44 -15.27 4.69
N TRP A 114 19.44 -14.60 5.24
CA TRP A 114 19.95 -14.88 6.58
C TRP A 114 19.07 -14.22 7.62
N GLN A 115 18.57 -15.02 8.56
CA GLN A 115 17.93 -14.50 9.76
C GLN A 115 19.00 -14.29 10.83
N PHE A 116 18.98 -13.12 11.47
CA PHE A 116 19.83 -12.84 12.62
C PHE A 116 19.50 -13.77 13.78
N ARG A 117 20.51 -14.20 14.54
CA ARG A 117 20.34 -15.04 15.73
C ARG A 117 20.55 -14.21 17.00
N LEU A 118 19.68 -14.38 17.98
CA LEU A 118 19.85 -13.76 19.29
C LEU A 118 20.98 -14.41 20.07
N HIS A 119 21.70 -13.58 20.82
CA HIS A 119 22.60 -14.04 21.86
C HIS A 119 21.81 -14.41 23.13
N LEU A 120 22.37 -15.32 23.95
CA LEU A 120 21.72 -15.79 25.17
C LEU A 120 21.34 -14.65 26.13
N LYS A 121 22.18 -13.60 26.21
CA LYS A 121 21.92 -12.42 27.04
C LYS A 121 20.66 -11.66 26.58
N GLU A 122 20.49 -11.51 25.28
CA GLU A 122 19.33 -10.85 24.68
C GLU A 122 18.07 -11.68 24.89
N ILE A 123 18.17 -13.01 24.76
CA ILE A 123 17.07 -13.93 25.07
C ILE A 123 16.62 -13.74 26.52
N ILE A 124 17.53 -13.77 27.48
CA ILE A 124 17.18 -13.60 28.90
C ILE A 124 16.55 -12.22 29.12
N HIS A 125 17.08 -11.17 28.48
CA HIS A 125 16.56 -9.81 28.58
C HIS A 125 15.14 -9.67 28.01
N LEU A 126 14.87 -10.29 26.85
CA LEU A 126 13.58 -10.21 26.16
C LEU A 126 12.54 -11.21 26.65
N ALA A 127 12.93 -12.17 27.50
CA ALA A 127 12.04 -13.22 28.01
C ALA A 127 10.73 -12.70 28.63
N PRO A 128 10.74 -11.66 29.49
CA PRO A 128 9.52 -11.12 30.07
C PRO A 128 8.56 -10.51 29.03
N VAL A 129 9.10 -9.77 28.06
CA VAL A 129 8.32 -9.16 26.96
C VAL A 129 7.74 -10.25 26.07
N GLY A 130 8.54 -11.26 25.70
CA GLY A 130 8.08 -12.37 24.86
C GLY A 130 7.02 -13.23 25.53
N TYR A 131 7.09 -13.45 26.84
CA TYR A 131 6.01 -14.12 27.58
C TYR A 131 4.70 -13.32 27.54
N ARG A 132 4.76 -12.00 27.76
CA ARG A 132 3.58 -11.12 27.68
C ARG A 132 3.01 -11.07 26.27
N LEU A 133 3.86 -10.97 25.25
CA LEU A 133 3.43 -11.00 23.85
C LEU A 133 2.75 -12.33 23.49
N PHE A 134 3.33 -13.46 23.90
CA PHE A 134 2.71 -14.78 23.70
C PHE A 134 1.32 -14.87 24.34
N ARG A 135 1.18 -14.40 25.59
CA ARG A 135 -0.11 -14.36 26.27
C ARG A 135 -1.11 -13.46 25.55
N TYR A 136 -0.68 -12.26 25.15
CA TYR A 136 -1.50 -11.30 24.39
C TYR A 136 -1.99 -11.88 23.06
N ILE A 137 -1.10 -12.52 22.29
CA ILE A 137 -1.46 -13.18 21.02
C ILE A 137 -2.51 -14.27 21.24
N ARG A 138 -2.36 -15.07 22.30
CA ARG A 138 -3.34 -16.11 22.64
C ARG A 138 -4.69 -15.50 23.01
N GLU A 139 -4.71 -14.44 23.83
CA GLU A 139 -5.93 -13.74 24.22
C GLU A 139 -6.65 -13.12 23.02
N GLU A 140 -5.91 -12.50 22.09
CA GLU A 140 -6.49 -11.95 20.86
C GLU A 140 -7.00 -13.04 19.92
N SER A 141 -6.26 -14.14 19.77
CA SER A 141 -6.68 -15.27 18.95
C SER A 141 -7.97 -15.92 19.46
N VAL A 142 -8.18 -16.01 20.77
CA VAL A 142 -9.42 -16.52 21.36
C VAL A 142 -10.62 -15.62 21.02
N LYS A 143 -10.39 -14.31 20.85
CA LYS A 143 -11.40 -13.35 20.43
C LYS A 143 -11.61 -13.32 18.90
N GLY A 144 -10.90 -14.16 18.14
CA GLY A 144 -10.92 -14.15 16.68
C GLY A 144 -10.16 -12.96 16.06
N ARG A 145 -9.29 -12.29 16.83
CA ARG A 145 -8.53 -11.10 16.41
C ARG A 145 -7.05 -11.42 16.22
N GLY A 146 -6.35 -10.61 15.45
CA GLY A 146 -4.89 -10.67 15.32
C GLY A 146 -4.21 -9.62 16.20
N ALA A 147 -3.08 -9.96 16.81
CA ALA A 147 -2.19 -9.01 17.49
C ALA A 147 -1.48 -8.07 16.50
N MET A 148 -0.95 -6.93 16.98
CA MET A 148 -0.19 -5.97 16.16
C MET A 148 0.99 -6.63 15.44
N ILE A 149 1.70 -7.53 16.15
CA ILE A 149 2.77 -8.38 15.65
C ILE A 149 2.51 -9.81 16.11
N ASN A 150 2.75 -10.77 15.22
CA ASN A 150 2.74 -12.19 15.58
C ASN A 150 4.00 -12.89 15.05
N PRO A 151 5.06 -12.95 15.87
CA PRO A 151 6.33 -13.54 15.48
C PRO A 151 6.28 -15.08 15.34
N PHE A 152 5.17 -15.72 15.73
CA PHE A 152 5.00 -17.18 15.68
C PHE A 152 4.46 -17.69 14.35
N ILE A 153 3.96 -16.80 13.49
CA ILE A 153 3.50 -17.17 12.16
C ILE A 153 4.72 -17.40 11.27
N ARG A 154 4.91 -18.65 10.83
CA ARG A 154 5.92 -18.97 9.82
C ARG A 154 5.48 -18.38 8.48
N ARG A 155 6.21 -17.36 8.02
CA ARG A 155 6.02 -16.77 6.70
C ARG A 155 6.89 -17.45 5.67
N ARG A 156 6.40 -17.54 4.44
CA ARG A 156 7.18 -18.03 3.32
C ARG A 156 8.03 -16.86 2.80
N ILE A 157 9.27 -16.77 3.28
CA ILE A 157 10.19 -15.74 2.80
C ILE A 157 10.76 -16.22 1.47
N THR A 158 10.42 -15.53 0.38
CA THR A 158 11.01 -15.79 -0.93
C THR A 158 11.63 -14.50 -1.48
N ASP A 159 12.57 -14.65 -2.41
CA ASP A 159 13.12 -13.53 -3.17
C ASP A 159 12.50 -13.42 -4.57
N THR A 160 11.43 -14.17 -4.81
CA THR A 160 10.70 -14.30 -6.08
C THR A 160 9.54 -13.29 -6.18
N HIS A 161 9.75 -12.05 -5.75
CA HIS A 161 8.72 -11.01 -5.81
C HIS A 161 8.90 -10.07 -7.01
N ALA A 162 7.84 -9.36 -7.37
CA ALA A 162 7.79 -8.43 -8.50
C ALA A 162 6.63 -7.43 -8.30
N ILE A 163 6.32 -6.63 -9.33
CA ILE A 163 5.29 -5.61 -9.28
C ILE A 163 3.90 -6.21 -8.98
N PRO A 164 3.19 -5.72 -7.94
CA PRO A 164 1.85 -6.19 -7.60
C PRO A 164 0.79 -5.68 -8.59
N LEU A 165 -0.29 -6.44 -8.70
CA LEU A 165 -1.45 -6.18 -9.54
C LEU A 165 -2.53 -5.43 -8.74
N GLY A 166 -3.29 -4.57 -9.41
CA GLY A 166 -4.43 -3.84 -8.84
C GLY A 166 -4.17 -2.36 -8.56
N GLY A 167 -5.25 -1.61 -8.38
CA GLY A 167 -5.25 -0.23 -7.93
C GLY A 167 -5.17 -0.08 -6.41
N LEU A 168 -4.98 1.14 -5.95
CA LEU A 168 -4.90 1.54 -4.55
C LEU A 168 -6.18 1.16 -3.80
N GLY A 169 -6.04 0.52 -2.64
CA GLY A 169 -7.17 0.20 -1.77
C GLY A 169 -8.14 -0.84 -2.34
N SER A 170 -7.77 -1.52 -3.42
CA SER A 170 -8.61 -2.51 -4.12
C SER A 170 -8.31 -3.97 -3.71
N GLY A 171 -7.29 -4.15 -2.86
CA GLY A 171 -6.62 -5.43 -2.66
C GLY A 171 -5.52 -5.64 -3.69
N SER A 172 -4.53 -6.47 -3.39
CA SER A 172 -3.38 -6.70 -4.28
C SER A 172 -3.09 -8.17 -4.49
N ILE A 173 -2.58 -8.49 -5.69
CA ILE A 173 -2.12 -9.84 -6.05
C ILE A 173 -0.68 -9.71 -6.57
N GLY A 174 0.27 -10.38 -5.93
CA GLY A 174 1.63 -10.43 -6.42
C GLY A 174 1.76 -11.37 -7.62
N ARG A 175 2.57 -10.99 -8.62
CA ARG A 175 3.04 -11.90 -9.67
C ARG A 175 4.55 -11.98 -9.60
N SER A 176 5.12 -13.16 -9.41
CA SER A 176 6.56 -13.35 -9.31
C SER A 176 7.23 -13.00 -10.64
N TYR A 177 8.49 -12.58 -10.60
CA TYR A 177 9.27 -12.37 -11.83
C TYR A 177 9.43 -13.68 -12.63
N ARG A 178 9.14 -14.82 -12.02
CA ARG A 178 9.14 -16.16 -12.64
C ARG A 178 7.82 -16.54 -13.30
N GLY A 179 6.72 -15.83 -13.03
CA GLY A 179 5.41 -16.03 -13.64
C GLY A 179 4.27 -16.42 -12.69
N GLU A 180 4.57 -16.81 -11.45
CA GLU A 180 3.59 -17.34 -10.48
C GLU A 180 2.74 -16.22 -9.84
N PHE A 181 1.44 -16.43 -9.69
CA PHE A 181 0.58 -15.54 -8.90
C PHE A 181 0.58 -15.96 -7.43
N GLN A 182 0.95 -15.05 -6.53
CA GLN A 182 1.19 -15.30 -5.10
C GLN A 182 0.94 -14.03 -4.28
N ARG A 183 1.09 -14.13 -2.94
CA ARG A 183 1.05 -12.98 -2.02
C ARG A 183 -0.27 -12.19 -2.14
N TRP A 184 -1.37 -12.88 -1.88
CA TRP A 184 -2.72 -12.34 -2.00
C TRP A 184 -3.07 -11.49 -0.79
N GLN A 185 -3.41 -10.23 -1.02
CA GLN A 185 -3.81 -9.26 0.01
C GLN A 185 -5.19 -8.67 -0.31
N LEU A 186 -6.19 -9.55 -0.43
CA LEU A 186 -7.57 -9.16 -0.76
C LEU A 186 -8.39 -8.77 0.48
N PHE A 187 -7.97 -9.21 1.68
CA PHE A 187 -8.69 -8.96 2.93
C PHE A 187 -7.80 -8.21 3.93
N PRO A 188 -8.39 -7.37 4.80
CA PRO A 188 -7.65 -6.63 5.82
C PRO A 188 -6.71 -7.53 6.63
N ARG A 189 -5.43 -7.13 6.72
CA ARG A 189 -4.38 -7.81 7.51
C ARG A 189 -4.11 -9.27 7.13
N LYS A 190 -4.63 -9.75 5.99
CA LYS A 190 -4.35 -11.10 5.46
C LYS A 190 -3.41 -11.01 4.28
N CYS A 191 -2.39 -11.86 4.30
CA CYS A 191 -1.41 -12.01 3.23
C CYS A 191 -1.18 -13.51 3.01
N GLU A 192 -1.74 -14.07 1.95
CA GLU A 192 -1.54 -15.48 1.58
C GLU A 192 -0.31 -15.58 0.67
N ASP A 193 0.84 -15.94 1.23
CA ASP A 193 2.13 -15.94 0.52
C ASP A 193 2.31 -17.10 -0.48
N LYS A 194 1.44 -18.12 -0.44
CA LYS A 194 1.58 -19.30 -1.29
C LYS A 194 1.14 -19.01 -2.74
N PRO A 195 1.89 -19.51 -3.74
CA PRO A 195 1.52 -19.39 -5.13
C PRO A 195 0.37 -20.34 -5.45
N ILE A 196 -0.53 -19.89 -6.31
CA ILE A 196 -1.57 -20.73 -6.89
C ILE A 196 -1.12 -21.10 -8.29
N LEU A 197 -0.53 -22.28 -8.43
CA LEU A 197 0.15 -22.68 -9.67
C LEU A 197 -0.80 -22.94 -10.84
N ALA A 198 -2.10 -23.06 -10.60
CA ALA A 198 -3.11 -23.10 -11.66
C ALA A 198 -3.34 -21.74 -12.35
N ASN A 199 -2.94 -20.64 -11.71
CA ASN A 199 -3.06 -19.30 -12.27
C ASN A 199 -1.85 -19.02 -13.15
N GLN A 200 -2.00 -19.06 -14.47
CA GLN A 200 -0.88 -19.01 -15.39
C GLN A 200 -1.24 -18.36 -16.72
N PHE A 201 -0.21 -17.83 -17.38
CA PHE A 201 -0.23 -17.72 -18.84
C PHE A 201 0.50 -18.91 -19.45
N SER A 202 0.00 -19.42 -20.56
CA SER A 202 0.64 -20.49 -21.33
C SER A 202 0.61 -20.16 -22.81
N VAL A 203 1.53 -20.74 -23.57
CA VAL A 203 1.63 -20.55 -25.01
C VAL A 203 1.70 -21.89 -25.73
N PHE A 204 1.01 -21.96 -26.86
CA PHE A 204 1.05 -23.06 -27.82
C PHE A 204 1.38 -22.47 -29.18
N VAL A 205 2.34 -23.06 -29.88
CA VAL A 205 2.78 -22.62 -31.20
C VAL A 205 2.74 -23.81 -32.14
N SER A 206 2.13 -23.62 -33.31
CA SER A 206 2.14 -24.60 -34.40
C SER A 206 2.68 -23.95 -35.67
N ARG A 207 3.68 -24.58 -36.28
CA ARG A 207 4.24 -24.15 -37.57
C ARG A 207 3.85 -25.13 -38.69
N PRO A 208 3.81 -24.68 -39.96
CA PRO A 208 3.46 -25.54 -41.11
C PRO A 208 4.38 -26.75 -41.33
N ASN A 209 5.61 -26.69 -40.81
CA ASN A 209 6.61 -27.76 -40.88
C ASN A 209 6.36 -28.91 -39.87
N ALA A 210 5.19 -28.93 -39.21
CA ALA A 210 4.80 -29.86 -38.15
C ALA A 210 5.55 -29.70 -36.82
N GLU A 211 6.34 -28.64 -36.64
CA GLU A 211 6.88 -28.29 -35.33
C GLU A 211 5.75 -27.70 -34.45
N LYS A 212 5.63 -28.26 -33.25
CA LYS A 212 4.69 -27.80 -32.22
C LYS A 212 5.41 -27.57 -30.92
N TYR A 213 5.18 -26.41 -30.32
CA TYR A 213 5.75 -26.03 -29.03
C TYR A 213 4.62 -25.72 -28.06
N SER A 214 4.78 -26.11 -26.81
CA SER A 214 3.85 -25.73 -25.75
C SER A 214 4.58 -25.61 -24.42
N THR A 215 4.28 -24.55 -23.69
CA THR A 215 4.77 -24.39 -22.31
C THR A 215 3.85 -23.48 -21.50
N VAL A 216 3.76 -23.77 -20.21
CA VAL A 216 3.39 -22.79 -19.20
C VAL A 216 4.49 -21.74 -19.12
N LEU A 217 4.13 -20.45 -19.10
CA LEU A 217 5.06 -19.33 -19.06
C LEU A 217 5.54 -19.03 -17.64
N CYS A 218 5.94 -20.09 -16.93
CA CYS A 218 6.44 -20.05 -15.56
C CYS A 218 7.70 -20.91 -15.43
N ALA A 219 8.77 -20.33 -14.89
CA ALA A 219 10.08 -21.02 -14.76
C ALA A 219 10.13 -22.03 -13.61
N GLN A 220 9.11 -22.06 -12.75
CA GLN A 220 8.97 -23.03 -11.67
C GLN A 220 7.91 -24.06 -12.04
N SER A 221 8.26 -25.35 -11.96
CA SER A 221 7.31 -26.46 -12.10
C SER A 221 6.67 -26.81 -10.73
N PRO A 222 5.52 -27.50 -10.71
CA PRO A 222 4.85 -27.97 -9.49
C PRO A 222 5.62 -29.00 -8.64
N GLU A 223 6.91 -29.22 -8.88
CA GLU A 223 7.73 -30.27 -8.25
C GLU A 223 8.09 -29.94 -6.79
N THR A 224 7.12 -30.03 -5.87
CA THR A 224 7.35 -30.26 -4.41
C THR A 224 6.11 -30.53 -3.57
N GLN A 225 4.91 -30.68 -4.13
CA GLN A 225 3.72 -31.07 -3.35
C GLN A 225 3.43 -32.56 -3.55
N ARG A 226 3.31 -33.29 -2.44
CA ARG A 226 3.04 -34.73 -2.42
C ARG A 226 1.77 -35.01 -3.21
N GLU A 227 1.84 -36.04 -4.06
CA GLU A 227 0.80 -36.54 -4.95
C GLU A 227 0.55 -35.64 -6.17
N VAL A 228 1.38 -35.82 -7.21
CA VAL A 228 1.02 -35.41 -8.58
C VAL A 228 -0.18 -36.27 -8.99
N GLU A 229 -1.39 -35.77 -8.77
CA GLU A 229 -2.57 -36.34 -9.40
C GLU A 229 -2.36 -36.30 -10.91
N SER A 230 -2.37 -37.48 -11.56
CA SER A 230 -2.05 -37.63 -12.99
C SER A 230 -3.00 -36.87 -13.93
N SER A 231 -4.12 -36.39 -13.40
CA SER A 231 -5.15 -35.58 -14.06
C SER A 231 -5.11 -34.08 -13.71
N GLY A 232 -4.25 -33.64 -12.78
CA GLY A 232 -4.16 -32.25 -12.32
C GLY A 232 -3.22 -31.37 -13.16
N ILE A 233 -2.89 -30.17 -12.65
CA ILE A 233 -2.02 -29.20 -13.33
C ILE A 233 -0.58 -29.67 -13.56
N GLY A 234 -0.16 -30.76 -12.89
CA GLY A 234 1.12 -31.41 -13.15
C GLY A 234 1.21 -32.05 -14.55
N SER A 235 0.07 -32.23 -15.23
CA SER A 235 0.00 -32.72 -16.61
C SER A 235 0.30 -31.66 -17.69
N TRP A 236 0.37 -30.37 -17.29
CA TRP A 236 0.68 -29.28 -18.21
C TRP A 236 2.16 -29.30 -18.60
N ASP A 237 2.49 -28.66 -19.72
CA ASP A 237 3.87 -28.59 -20.19
C ASP A 237 4.66 -27.53 -19.41
N TRP A 238 5.32 -27.90 -18.30
CA TRP A 238 6.16 -26.99 -17.50
C TRP A 238 7.60 -26.92 -18.01
N ASN A 239 7.76 -26.51 -19.27
CA ASN A 239 9.03 -26.64 -19.99
C ASN A 239 9.90 -25.38 -19.99
N LEU A 240 9.38 -24.24 -19.54
CA LEU A 240 10.10 -22.97 -19.56
C LEU A 240 11.34 -23.02 -18.67
N LYS A 241 12.52 -22.88 -19.29
CA LYS A 241 13.80 -22.86 -18.57
C LYS A 241 14.18 -21.46 -18.10
N GLY A 242 13.80 -20.42 -18.82
CA GLY A 242 14.01 -19.02 -18.42
C GLY A 242 15.44 -18.51 -18.59
N HIS A 243 16.27 -19.15 -19.44
CA HIS A 243 17.68 -18.75 -19.63
C HIS A 243 17.81 -17.50 -20.50
N SER A 244 16.95 -17.44 -21.53
CA SER A 244 16.82 -16.33 -22.48
C SER A 244 15.66 -15.40 -22.13
N SER A 245 14.96 -15.66 -21.02
CA SER A 245 13.81 -14.87 -20.59
C SER A 245 14.19 -13.88 -19.48
N THR A 246 13.66 -12.65 -19.58
CA THR A 246 13.96 -11.55 -18.64
C THR A 246 12.68 -10.85 -18.18
N TYR A 247 12.66 -10.47 -16.90
CA TYR A 247 11.62 -9.66 -16.30
C TYR A 247 12.13 -8.24 -16.09
N HIS A 248 11.28 -7.26 -16.36
CA HIS A 248 11.55 -5.83 -16.26
C HIS A 248 10.47 -5.17 -15.38
N ALA A 249 10.85 -4.32 -14.43
CA ALA A 249 9.91 -3.59 -13.58
C ALA A 249 10.15 -2.09 -13.58
N LEU A 250 9.04 -1.35 -13.71
CA LEU A 250 8.93 0.08 -13.51
C LEU A 250 7.49 0.40 -13.09
N TYR A 251 7.21 0.25 -11.79
CA TYR A 251 5.86 0.39 -11.21
C TYR A 251 5.13 1.64 -11.75
N PRO A 252 3.85 1.54 -12.14
CA PRO A 252 2.94 0.39 -11.99
C PRO A 252 2.94 -0.59 -13.17
N ARG A 253 4.00 -0.58 -13.99
CA ARG A 253 4.16 -1.46 -15.15
C ARG A 253 5.26 -2.48 -14.94
N ALA A 254 5.13 -3.61 -15.62
CA ALA A 254 6.22 -4.55 -15.76
C ALA A 254 6.13 -5.29 -17.11
N TRP A 255 7.24 -5.88 -17.53
CA TRP A 255 7.34 -6.65 -18.75
C TRP A 255 8.04 -7.97 -18.48
N THR A 256 7.54 -9.05 -19.07
CA THR A 256 8.25 -10.32 -19.14
C THR A 256 8.54 -10.61 -20.61
N ILE A 257 9.82 -10.70 -20.95
CA ILE A 257 10.30 -11.01 -22.29
C ILE A 257 10.70 -12.48 -22.31
N TYR A 258 10.07 -13.26 -23.18
CA TYR A 258 10.44 -14.62 -23.52
C TYR A 258 11.07 -14.60 -24.91
N ASP A 259 12.39 -14.75 -24.97
CA ASP A 259 13.16 -14.62 -26.21
C ASP A 259 13.60 -16.01 -26.69
N GLY A 260 12.94 -16.51 -27.74
CA GLY A 260 13.21 -17.84 -28.27
C GLY A 260 12.76 -19.01 -27.38
N GLU A 261 11.86 -18.77 -26.42
CA GLU A 261 11.31 -19.78 -25.51
C GLU A 261 9.76 -19.71 -25.52
N PRO A 262 9.02 -20.77 -25.91
CA PRO A 262 9.50 -22.11 -26.28
C PRO A 262 9.89 -22.28 -27.77
N ASP A 263 9.50 -21.36 -28.65
CA ASP A 263 9.83 -21.39 -30.08
C ASP A 263 11.04 -20.46 -30.36
N PRO A 264 12.17 -20.97 -30.89
CA PRO A 264 13.38 -20.18 -31.16
C PRO A 264 13.18 -18.99 -32.13
N GLU A 265 12.17 -19.06 -33.01
CA GLU A 265 11.90 -18.02 -34.01
C GLU A 265 10.85 -16.99 -33.54
N LEU A 266 10.29 -17.19 -32.34
CA LEU A 266 9.24 -16.35 -31.76
C LEU A 266 9.75 -15.62 -30.51
N ARG A 267 9.53 -14.31 -30.46
CA ARG A 267 9.73 -13.49 -29.27
C ARG A 267 8.39 -13.03 -28.73
N ILE A 268 8.16 -13.26 -27.43
CA ILE A 268 6.91 -12.93 -26.74
C ILE A 268 7.21 -11.90 -25.65
N VAL A 269 6.51 -10.76 -25.68
CA VAL A 269 6.60 -9.74 -24.62
C VAL A 269 5.26 -9.61 -23.93
N CYS A 270 5.18 -10.03 -22.67
CA CYS A 270 4.02 -9.83 -21.80
C CYS A 270 4.19 -8.51 -21.03
N ARG A 271 3.43 -7.49 -21.37
CA ARG A 271 3.37 -6.22 -20.64
C ARG A 271 2.18 -6.23 -19.69
N GLN A 272 2.43 -6.03 -18.39
CA GLN A 272 1.39 -5.89 -17.37
C GLN A 272 1.26 -4.44 -16.90
N ILE A 273 0.03 -3.99 -16.65
CA ILE A 273 -0.28 -2.64 -16.19
C ILE A 273 -1.41 -2.64 -15.17
N SER A 274 -1.22 -1.88 -14.09
CA SER A 274 -2.25 -1.50 -13.12
C SER A 274 -2.54 0.01 -13.23
N PRO A 275 -3.78 0.47 -13.03
CA PRO A 275 -4.19 1.86 -13.29
C PRO A 275 -3.77 2.89 -12.22
N VAL A 276 -2.53 2.83 -11.71
CA VAL A 276 -2.05 3.76 -10.67
C VAL A 276 -1.51 5.04 -11.31
N ILE A 277 -2.28 6.11 -11.24
CA ILE A 277 -2.09 7.35 -11.99
C ILE A 277 -2.19 8.52 -10.99
N PRO A 278 -1.13 9.32 -10.81
CA PRO A 278 -1.16 10.47 -9.89
C PRO A 278 -2.32 11.43 -10.19
N HIS A 279 -2.93 11.97 -9.14
CA HIS A 279 -4.10 12.85 -9.15
C HIS A 279 -5.38 12.25 -9.78
N ASN A 280 -5.38 10.96 -10.11
CA ASN A 280 -6.57 10.23 -10.53
C ASN A 280 -7.18 9.50 -9.33
N TYR A 281 -8.42 9.84 -8.96
CA TYR A 281 -9.11 9.26 -7.80
C TYR A 281 -10.23 8.26 -8.16
N LYS A 282 -10.24 7.79 -9.41
CA LYS A 282 -11.22 6.87 -9.98
C LYS A 282 -10.52 5.61 -10.45
N GLU A 283 -9.84 5.65 -11.61
CA GLU A 283 -9.16 4.51 -12.20
C GLU A 283 -8.08 3.95 -11.26
N SER A 284 -7.40 4.79 -10.48
CA SER A 284 -6.42 4.33 -9.48
C SER A 284 -7.00 3.54 -8.32
N SER A 285 -8.32 3.43 -8.19
CA SER A 285 -8.98 2.56 -7.21
C SER A 285 -9.38 1.19 -7.77
N TYR A 286 -9.22 0.95 -9.07
CA TYR A 286 -9.82 -0.22 -9.72
C TYR A 286 -9.09 -1.53 -9.38
N PRO A 287 -9.84 -2.61 -9.04
CA PRO A 287 -9.27 -3.93 -8.77
C PRO A 287 -9.00 -4.69 -10.08
N VAL A 288 -8.07 -4.18 -10.89
CA VAL A 288 -7.84 -4.73 -12.23
C VAL A 288 -6.38 -4.60 -12.68
N SER A 289 -5.97 -5.50 -13.56
CA SER A 289 -4.73 -5.39 -14.33
C SER A 289 -4.91 -5.92 -15.74
N VAL A 290 -4.19 -5.32 -16.68
CA VAL A 290 -4.21 -5.70 -18.10
C VAL A 290 -2.87 -6.29 -18.50
N PHE A 291 -2.92 -7.33 -19.33
CA PHE A 291 -1.77 -8.05 -19.86
C PHE A 291 -1.81 -8.00 -21.40
N THR A 292 -0.93 -7.21 -22.00
CA THR A 292 -0.78 -7.13 -23.45
C THR A 292 0.42 -7.99 -23.87
N PHE A 293 0.17 -9.01 -24.68
CA PHE A 293 1.19 -9.83 -25.30
C PHE A 293 1.52 -9.31 -26.68
N THR A 294 2.79 -8.99 -26.92
CA THR A 294 3.30 -8.67 -28.24
C THR A 294 4.10 -9.86 -28.76
N LEU A 295 3.68 -10.41 -29.89
CA LEU A 295 4.23 -11.60 -30.53
C LEU A 295 5.00 -11.17 -31.78
N HIS A 296 6.31 -11.39 -31.79
CA HIS A 296 7.18 -11.08 -32.93
C HIS A 296 7.65 -12.39 -33.55
N ASN A 297 7.24 -12.67 -34.80
CA ASN A 297 7.70 -13.84 -35.54
C ASN A 297 8.84 -13.44 -36.48
N SER A 298 10.06 -13.83 -36.13
CA SER A 298 11.26 -13.66 -36.97
C SER A 298 11.53 -14.86 -37.90
N GLY A 299 10.65 -15.87 -37.84
CA GLY A 299 10.75 -17.06 -38.67
C GLY A 299 10.29 -16.81 -40.10
N LYS A 300 10.70 -17.70 -41.01
CA LYS A 300 10.36 -17.63 -42.45
C LYS A 300 8.96 -18.13 -42.79
N THR A 301 8.28 -18.73 -41.82
CA THR A 301 6.93 -19.28 -41.96
C THR A 301 6.00 -18.64 -40.96
N ASP A 302 4.71 -18.65 -41.30
CA ASP A 302 3.66 -18.24 -40.38
C ASP A 302 3.64 -19.15 -39.14
N ALA A 303 3.28 -18.58 -38.00
CA ALA A 303 3.14 -19.29 -36.73
C ALA A 303 1.73 -19.10 -36.19
N ASP A 304 1.01 -20.20 -35.99
CA ASP A 304 -0.27 -20.19 -35.29
C ASP A 304 0.01 -20.22 -33.79
N VAL A 305 -0.29 -19.12 -33.09
CA VAL A 305 0.01 -18.94 -31.68
C VAL A 305 -1.29 -18.85 -30.89
N SER A 306 -1.46 -19.75 -29.92
CA SER A 306 -2.54 -19.70 -28.93
C SER A 306 -1.97 -19.33 -27.58
N LEU A 307 -2.41 -18.20 -27.04
CA LEU A 307 -2.17 -17.81 -25.66
C LEU A 307 -3.33 -18.27 -24.79
N LEU A 308 -3.03 -18.78 -23.61
CA LEU A 308 -3.99 -19.28 -22.66
C LEU A 308 -3.81 -18.57 -21.33
N PHE A 309 -4.89 -18.02 -20.77
CA PHE A 309 -4.92 -17.47 -19.43
C PHE A 309 -5.80 -18.35 -18.54
N THR A 310 -5.21 -19.01 -17.55
CA THR A 310 -5.91 -19.86 -16.58
C THR A 310 -6.00 -19.20 -15.21
N TRP A 311 -7.11 -19.42 -14.51
CA TRP A 311 -7.33 -18.89 -13.18
C TRP A 311 -8.12 -19.87 -12.31
N ALA A 312 -7.63 -20.14 -11.10
CA ALA A 312 -8.35 -20.91 -10.09
C ALA A 312 -9.42 -20.02 -9.43
N ASN A 313 -10.55 -20.62 -9.09
CA ASN A 313 -11.56 -19.98 -8.25
C ASN A 313 -11.11 -20.03 -6.78
N SER A 314 -10.10 -19.22 -6.45
CA SER A 314 -9.40 -19.24 -5.17
C SER A 314 -8.98 -17.84 -4.74
N VAL A 315 -8.91 -17.61 -3.44
CA VAL A 315 -8.31 -16.42 -2.81
C VAL A 315 -7.01 -16.76 -2.07
N GLY A 316 -6.47 -17.95 -2.32
CA GLY A 316 -5.40 -18.55 -1.52
C GLY A 316 -5.92 -19.22 -0.24
N GLY A 317 -5.00 -19.74 0.55
CA GLY A 317 -5.32 -20.41 1.81
C GLY A 317 -6.16 -21.68 1.63
N LEU A 318 -7.11 -21.91 2.54
CA LEU A 318 -7.99 -23.10 2.54
C LEU A 318 -9.37 -22.85 1.90
N SER A 319 -9.71 -21.60 1.59
CA SER A 319 -11.03 -21.23 1.06
C SER A 319 -11.33 -21.90 -0.29
N GLU A 320 -10.29 -22.20 -1.07
CA GLU A 320 -10.37 -22.91 -2.35
C GLU A 320 -11.11 -24.25 -2.29
N TYR A 321 -11.03 -24.95 -1.15
CA TYR A 321 -11.60 -26.29 -0.98
C TYR A 321 -12.91 -26.26 -0.20
N SER A 322 -13.48 -25.08 0.07
CA SER A 322 -14.69 -24.95 0.88
C SER A 322 -15.98 -25.34 0.13
N GLY A 323 -15.91 -25.47 -1.20
CA GLY A 323 -17.03 -25.86 -2.05
C GLY A 323 -18.01 -24.72 -2.32
N ASN A 324 -19.00 -24.98 -3.18
CA ASN A 324 -20.00 -24.02 -3.67
C ASN A 324 -19.42 -22.85 -4.48
N HIS A 325 -18.25 -23.04 -5.10
CA HIS A 325 -17.70 -22.09 -6.06
C HIS A 325 -18.38 -22.28 -7.41
N ILE A 326 -18.66 -21.20 -8.13
CA ILE A 326 -19.40 -21.23 -9.39
C ILE A 326 -18.62 -20.44 -10.43
N ASN A 327 -18.40 -21.03 -11.60
CA ASN A 327 -17.81 -20.30 -12.73
C ASN A 327 -18.85 -20.12 -13.83
N SER A 328 -18.98 -18.94 -14.39
CA SER A 328 -19.98 -18.67 -15.42
C SER A 328 -19.38 -17.90 -16.58
N ARG A 329 -19.95 -18.10 -17.78
CA ARG A 329 -19.61 -17.28 -18.93
C ARG A 329 -20.56 -16.09 -19.03
N THR A 330 -20.02 -14.93 -19.39
CA THR A 330 -20.86 -13.78 -19.74
C THR A 330 -20.93 -13.60 -21.25
N LYS A 331 -21.96 -12.90 -21.72
CA LYS A 331 -22.14 -12.65 -23.16
C LYS A 331 -21.02 -11.74 -23.67
N LYS A 332 -20.51 -12.06 -24.87
CA LYS A 332 -19.60 -11.18 -25.60
C LYS A 332 -20.22 -9.78 -25.75
N LYS A 333 -19.52 -8.75 -25.31
CA LYS A 333 -19.84 -7.34 -25.57
C LYS A 333 -18.60 -6.70 -26.17
N ASP A 334 -18.77 -5.97 -27.28
CA ASP A 334 -17.67 -5.21 -27.92
C ASP A 334 -16.44 -6.07 -28.27
N GLY A 335 -16.67 -7.35 -28.59
CA GLY A 335 -15.61 -8.32 -28.89
C GLY A 335 -14.88 -8.85 -27.65
N VAL A 336 -15.21 -8.42 -26.43
CA VAL A 336 -14.59 -8.93 -25.21
C VAL A 336 -15.34 -10.15 -24.69
N HIS A 337 -14.61 -11.24 -24.45
CA HIS A 337 -15.13 -12.45 -23.82
C HIS A 337 -14.67 -12.49 -22.39
N THR A 338 -15.55 -12.92 -21.49
CA THR A 338 -15.27 -12.91 -20.06
C THR A 338 -15.83 -14.15 -19.39
N VAL A 339 -14.99 -14.76 -18.55
CA VAL A 339 -15.39 -15.83 -17.63
C VAL A 339 -15.31 -15.31 -16.21
N LEU A 340 -16.42 -15.45 -15.49
CA LEU A 340 -16.57 -15.09 -14.09
C LEU A 340 -16.29 -16.29 -13.20
N LEU A 341 -15.59 -16.07 -12.09
CA LEU A 341 -15.36 -17.06 -11.05
C LEU A 341 -15.89 -16.50 -9.72
N HIS A 342 -17.05 -16.97 -9.30
CA HIS A 342 -17.69 -16.58 -8.05
C HIS A 342 -17.12 -17.43 -6.91
N HIS A 343 -16.27 -16.82 -6.11
CA HIS A 343 -15.61 -17.42 -4.97
C HIS A 343 -16.41 -17.18 -3.69
N LYS A 344 -16.74 -18.27 -3.00
CA LYS A 344 -17.33 -18.23 -1.68
C LYS A 344 -16.24 -18.45 -0.64
N THR A 345 -15.87 -17.38 0.04
CA THR A 345 -14.84 -17.40 1.07
C THR A 345 -15.24 -18.24 2.28
N ALA A 346 -14.26 -18.93 2.87
CA ALA A 346 -14.40 -19.52 4.20
C ALA A 346 -14.21 -18.47 5.30
N SER A 347 -14.53 -18.84 6.55
CA SER A 347 -14.15 -18.08 7.76
C SER A 347 -14.72 -16.64 7.87
N GLY A 348 -15.81 -16.33 7.18
CA GLY A 348 -16.55 -15.08 7.37
C GLY A 348 -16.00 -13.86 6.62
N PHE A 349 -15.06 -14.04 5.69
CA PHE A 349 -14.66 -12.97 4.76
C PHE A 349 -15.76 -12.71 3.70
N PRO A 350 -15.82 -11.53 3.08
CA PRO A 350 -16.72 -11.27 1.95
C PRO A 350 -16.44 -12.19 0.76
N PRO A 351 -17.48 -12.57 -0.03
CA PRO A 351 -17.28 -13.27 -1.29
C PRO A 351 -16.48 -12.42 -2.29
N VAL A 352 -15.83 -13.09 -3.24
CA VAL A 352 -15.03 -12.44 -4.29
C VAL A 352 -15.47 -12.97 -5.65
N THR A 353 -15.75 -12.10 -6.61
CA THR A 353 -15.98 -12.49 -8.00
C THR A 353 -14.75 -12.10 -8.83
N TYR A 354 -14.04 -13.07 -9.41
CA TYR A 354 -13.00 -12.76 -10.40
C TYR A 354 -13.59 -12.69 -11.80
N ALA A 355 -12.93 -11.94 -12.68
CA ALA A 355 -13.14 -12.04 -14.12
C ALA A 355 -11.80 -12.15 -14.84
N ILE A 356 -11.68 -13.17 -15.69
CA ILE A 356 -10.64 -13.24 -16.71
C ILE A 356 -11.27 -12.94 -18.07
N ALA A 357 -10.63 -12.09 -18.86
CA ALA A 357 -11.16 -11.67 -20.14
C ALA A 357 -10.08 -11.56 -21.22
N ALA A 358 -10.50 -11.67 -22.48
CA ALA A 358 -9.68 -11.43 -23.66
C ALA A 358 -10.48 -10.74 -24.76
N GLN A 359 -9.79 -10.00 -25.63
CA GLN A 359 -10.40 -9.27 -26.74
C GLN A 359 -10.32 -10.07 -28.05
N GLU A 360 -11.46 -10.30 -28.68
CA GLU A 360 -11.61 -10.82 -30.04
C GLU A 360 -11.55 -9.64 -31.03
N GLY A 361 -10.72 -9.76 -32.07
CA GLY A 361 -10.51 -8.70 -33.06
C GLY A 361 -9.17 -8.80 -33.79
N ASN A 362 -9.03 -8.13 -34.96
CA ASN A 362 -7.79 -8.08 -35.74
C ASN A 362 -7.13 -9.44 -36.06
N GLY A 363 -7.94 -10.48 -36.31
CA GLY A 363 -7.46 -11.84 -36.59
C GLY A 363 -7.16 -12.67 -35.34
N VAL A 364 -7.47 -12.17 -34.14
CA VAL A 364 -7.47 -12.92 -32.89
C VAL A 364 -8.83 -13.58 -32.71
N HIS A 365 -8.83 -14.90 -32.57
CA HIS A 365 -9.98 -15.73 -32.21
C HIS A 365 -9.95 -16.03 -30.72
N VAL A 366 -11.05 -15.84 -30.00
CA VAL A 366 -11.14 -16.10 -28.56
C VAL A 366 -12.10 -17.24 -28.28
N SER A 367 -11.68 -18.18 -27.42
CA SER A 367 -12.49 -19.29 -26.93
C SER A 367 -12.30 -19.47 -25.42
N ASP A 368 -13.29 -20.03 -24.74
CA ASP A 368 -13.31 -20.14 -23.27
C ASP A 368 -13.59 -21.56 -22.78
N CYS A 369 -12.96 -21.92 -21.66
CA CYS A 369 -13.27 -23.10 -20.86
C CYS A 369 -13.79 -22.59 -19.50
N PRO A 370 -15.12 -22.49 -19.31
CA PRO A 370 -15.68 -21.84 -18.13
C PRO A 370 -15.37 -22.59 -16.83
N CYS A 371 -15.25 -23.91 -16.87
CA CYS A 371 -14.94 -24.71 -15.70
C CYS A 371 -14.10 -25.94 -16.07
N PHE A 372 -13.00 -26.14 -15.35
CA PHE A 372 -12.24 -27.39 -15.30
C PHE A 372 -11.84 -27.71 -13.86
N VAL A 373 -11.65 -29.00 -13.56
CA VAL A 373 -11.29 -29.49 -12.23
C VAL A 373 -9.78 -29.49 -12.08
N ILE A 374 -9.27 -28.71 -11.12
CA ILE A 374 -7.84 -28.63 -10.79
C ILE A 374 -7.42 -29.84 -9.96
N SER A 375 -8.23 -30.18 -8.95
CA SER A 375 -8.06 -31.33 -8.05
C SER A 375 -9.37 -31.69 -7.34
N GLY A 376 -9.50 -32.92 -6.87
CA GLY A 376 -10.67 -33.41 -6.12
C GLY A 376 -11.73 -34.11 -6.97
N ASN A 377 -12.93 -34.28 -6.40
CA ASN A 377 -13.95 -35.22 -6.91
C ASN A 377 -15.06 -34.57 -7.74
N SER A 378 -15.04 -33.24 -7.92
CA SER A 378 -16.05 -32.55 -8.73
C SER A 378 -16.13 -33.15 -10.14
N GLN A 379 -17.35 -33.32 -10.65
CA GLN A 379 -17.56 -33.83 -12.00
C GLN A 379 -17.25 -32.73 -13.03
N GLY A 380 -16.50 -33.06 -14.08
CA GLY A 380 -16.18 -32.12 -15.15
C GLY A 380 -14.96 -32.52 -15.97
N ILE A 381 -14.55 -31.62 -16.85
CA ILE A 381 -13.30 -31.73 -17.62
C ILE A 381 -12.13 -31.54 -16.66
N SER A 382 -11.15 -32.45 -16.67
CA SER A 382 -9.96 -32.30 -15.80
C SER A 382 -9.01 -31.23 -16.33
N ALA A 383 -8.11 -30.74 -15.48
CA ALA A 383 -7.03 -29.84 -15.90
C ALA A 383 -6.17 -30.44 -17.02
N LYS A 384 -6.02 -31.76 -17.06
CA LYS A 384 -5.36 -32.50 -18.15
C LYS A 384 -6.16 -32.45 -19.44
N ASP A 385 -7.46 -32.73 -19.39
CA ASP A 385 -8.31 -32.75 -20.59
C ASP A 385 -8.39 -31.36 -21.22
N MET A 386 -8.52 -30.30 -20.40
CA MET A 386 -8.45 -28.90 -20.85
C MET A 386 -7.12 -28.61 -21.55
N TRP A 387 -6.00 -29.07 -20.99
CA TRP A 387 -4.67 -28.87 -21.59
C TRP A 387 -4.51 -29.60 -22.92
N LEU A 388 -5.01 -30.83 -23.03
CA LEU A 388 -4.94 -31.62 -24.26
C LEU A 388 -5.78 -31.00 -25.37
N GLU A 389 -6.99 -30.51 -25.05
CA GLU A 389 -7.86 -29.85 -26.02
C GLU A 389 -7.16 -28.65 -26.67
N ILE A 390 -6.64 -27.72 -25.85
CA ILE A 390 -6.00 -26.51 -26.37
C ILE A 390 -4.69 -26.85 -27.10
N LYS A 391 -3.96 -27.87 -26.66
CA LYS A 391 -2.72 -28.32 -27.33
C LYS A 391 -3.00 -28.94 -28.69
N GLU A 392 -4.13 -29.63 -28.85
CA GLU A 392 -4.50 -30.27 -30.11
C GLU A 392 -5.13 -29.29 -31.10
N HIS A 393 -5.99 -28.38 -30.60
CA HIS A 393 -6.88 -27.58 -31.44
C HIS A 393 -6.64 -26.07 -31.38
N GLY A 394 -5.84 -25.57 -30.44
CA GLY A 394 -5.62 -24.14 -30.25
C GLY A 394 -6.89 -23.36 -29.90
N SER A 395 -7.98 -24.03 -29.55
CA SER A 395 -9.24 -23.42 -29.14
C SER A 395 -10.07 -24.39 -28.30
N PHE A 396 -11.06 -23.88 -27.57
CA PHE A 396 -12.02 -24.66 -26.80
C PHE A 396 -13.37 -24.87 -27.52
N ASP A 397 -13.50 -24.48 -28.78
CA ASP A 397 -14.79 -24.48 -29.51
C ASP A 397 -15.41 -25.87 -29.69
N ARG A 398 -14.61 -26.93 -29.58
CA ARG A 398 -15.07 -28.32 -29.73
C ARG A 398 -15.50 -28.94 -28.39
N LEU A 399 -15.14 -28.33 -27.27
CA LEU A 399 -15.64 -28.75 -25.96
C LEU A 399 -17.09 -28.31 -25.80
N LYS A 400 -17.96 -29.29 -25.53
CA LYS A 400 -19.36 -29.04 -25.20
C LYS A 400 -19.49 -28.84 -23.70
N PHE A 401 -19.88 -27.65 -23.29
CA PHE A 401 -20.20 -27.33 -21.90
C PHE A 401 -21.71 -27.32 -21.71
N ALA A 402 -22.17 -27.75 -20.53
CA ALA A 402 -23.56 -27.50 -20.13
C ALA A 402 -23.74 -26.00 -19.84
N ASP A 403 -24.84 -25.41 -20.29
CA ASP A 403 -25.14 -23.98 -20.05
C ASP A 403 -25.32 -23.66 -18.55
N MET A 404 -25.61 -24.67 -17.71
CA MET A 404 -25.72 -24.50 -16.26
C MET A 404 -24.41 -24.84 -15.55
N SER A 405 -23.82 -23.84 -14.89
CA SER A 405 -22.69 -24.05 -13.98
C SER A 405 -23.17 -24.78 -12.73
N MET A 406 -22.53 -25.91 -12.44
CA MET A 406 -22.71 -26.62 -11.17
C MET A 406 -21.78 -26.04 -10.11
N PRO A 407 -22.23 -25.87 -8.85
CA PRO A 407 -21.35 -25.49 -7.75
C PRO A 407 -20.30 -26.57 -7.50
N SER A 408 -19.08 -26.18 -7.13
CA SER A 408 -18.01 -27.12 -6.78
C SER A 408 -18.35 -27.93 -5.52
N GLU A 409 -17.87 -29.17 -5.47
CA GLU A 409 -17.97 -30.00 -4.27
C GLU A 409 -16.94 -29.58 -3.21
N VAL A 410 -17.25 -29.81 -1.94
CA VAL A 410 -16.30 -29.60 -0.84
C VAL A 410 -15.07 -30.49 -1.05
N GLY A 411 -13.87 -29.94 -0.82
CA GLY A 411 -12.61 -30.64 -1.08
C GLY A 411 -12.13 -30.60 -2.53
N SER A 412 -12.91 -30.04 -3.45
CA SER A 412 -12.51 -29.87 -4.86
C SER A 412 -12.05 -28.44 -5.14
N SER A 413 -11.10 -28.31 -6.07
CA SER A 413 -10.67 -27.04 -6.64
C SER A 413 -11.03 -26.98 -8.12
N ILE A 414 -11.58 -25.85 -8.55
CA ILE A 414 -11.99 -25.60 -9.93
C ILE A 414 -11.33 -24.34 -10.47
N GLY A 415 -11.12 -24.29 -11.79
CA GLY A 415 -10.57 -23.15 -12.50
C GLY A 415 -11.35 -22.84 -13.78
N ALA A 416 -11.01 -21.71 -14.37
CA ALA A 416 -11.48 -21.28 -15.68
C ALA A 416 -10.29 -20.94 -16.59
N ALA A 417 -10.52 -20.98 -17.90
CA ALA A 417 -9.53 -20.57 -18.86
C ALA A 417 -10.13 -19.74 -20.00
N VAL A 418 -9.37 -18.78 -20.50
CA VAL A 418 -9.66 -18.03 -21.73
C VAL A 418 -8.45 -18.16 -22.65
N SER A 419 -8.69 -18.56 -23.90
CA SER A 419 -7.64 -18.64 -24.92
C SER A 419 -7.88 -17.62 -26.02
N ALA A 420 -6.79 -17.03 -26.50
CA ALA A 420 -6.76 -16.14 -27.65
C ALA A 420 -5.72 -16.63 -28.66
N SER A 421 -6.19 -16.93 -29.86
CA SER A 421 -5.42 -17.59 -30.93
C SER A 421 -5.29 -16.68 -32.14
N VAL A 422 -4.08 -16.58 -32.67
CA VAL A 422 -3.74 -15.68 -33.78
C VAL A 422 -2.65 -16.28 -34.65
N THR A 423 -2.79 -16.11 -35.97
CA THR A 423 -1.71 -16.43 -36.92
C THR A 423 -0.79 -15.21 -37.05
N VAL A 424 0.48 -15.40 -36.74
CA VAL A 424 1.53 -14.38 -36.88
C VAL A 424 2.33 -14.69 -38.13
N SER A 425 2.14 -13.91 -39.18
CA SER A 425 2.86 -14.08 -40.44
C SER A 425 4.36 -13.93 -40.27
N SER A 426 5.14 -14.51 -41.18
CA SER A 426 6.60 -14.31 -41.23
C SER A 426 6.98 -12.81 -41.19
N ASP A 427 8.00 -12.47 -40.40
CA ASP A 427 8.50 -11.11 -40.18
C ASP A 427 7.43 -10.09 -39.73
N SER A 428 6.38 -10.55 -39.05
CA SER A 428 5.28 -9.71 -38.58
C SER A 428 5.12 -9.70 -37.06
N VAL A 429 4.36 -8.71 -36.58
CA VAL A 429 4.06 -8.50 -35.17
C VAL A 429 2.55 -8.51 -34.96
N ARG A 430 2.08 -9.21 -33.93
CA ARG A 430 0.67 -9.23 -33.50
C ARG A 430 0.56 -9.00 -32.00
N THR A 431 -0.57 -8.44 -31.58
CA THR A 431 -0.86 -8.17 -30.17
C THR A 431 -2.12 -8.89 -29.71
N VAL A 432 -2.09 -9.41 -28.48
CA VAL A 432 -3.23 -10.05 -27.82
C VAL A 432 -3.37 -9.46 -26.42
N THR A 433 -4.58 -9.11 -26.01
CA THR A 433 -4.82 -8.45 -24.73
C THR A 433 -5.74 -9.29 -23.85
N PHE A 434 -5.31 -9.49 -22.59
CA PHE A 434 -6.08 -10.09 -21.52
C PHE A 434 -6.26 -9.10 -20.36
N SER A 435 -7.27 -9.31 -19.53
CA SER A 435 -7.39 -8.61 -18.25
C SER A 435 -7.79 -9.57 -17.14
N LEU A 436 -7.40 -9.21 -15.92
CA LEU A 436 -7.84 -9.83 -14.67
C LEU A 436 -8.46 -8.74 -13.81
N SER A 437 -9.70 -8.93 -13.36
CA SER A 437 -10.32 -8.12 -12.32
C SER A 437 -10.83 -8.97 -11.16
N TRP A 438 -11.05 -8.33 -10.01
CA TRP A 438 -11.71 -8.95 -8.86
C TRP A 438 -12.68 -7.97 -8.20
N ASP A 439 -13.92 -8.39 -8.03
CA ASP A 439 -14.94 -7.63 -7.33
C ASP A 439 -15.12 -8.20 -5.92
N CYS A 440 -14.76 -7.39 -4.94
CA CYS A 440 -14.87 -7.63 -3.50
C CYS A 440 -15.24 -6.28 -2.88
N PRO A 441 -16.52 -5.89 -2.91
CA PRO A 441 -16.93 -4.51 -2.62
C PRO A 441 -16.77 -4.19 -1.14
N GLU A 442 -16.94 -5.18 -0.27
CA GLU A 442 -16.93 -5.01 1.18
C GLU A 442 -15.54 -5.19 1.81
N VAL A 443 -15.31 -4.42 2.87
CA VAL A 443 -14.15 -4.50 3.75
C VAL A 443 -14.65 -4.65 5.18
N ASN A 444 -14.48 -5.85 5.74
CA ASN A 444 -14.95 -6.19 7.08
C ASN A 444 -13.83 -6.05 8.11
N PHE A 445 -14.08 -5.30 9.18
CA PHE A 445 -13.20 -5.20 10.34
C PHE A 445 -13.72 -6.03 11.51
N CYS A 446 -12.82 -6.50 12.38
CA CYS A 446 -13.13 -7.49 13.42
C CYS A 446 -14.17 -7.04 14.46
N ARG A 447 -14.42 -5.73 14.60
CA ARG A 447 -15.47 -5.21 15.49
C ARG A 447 -16.87 -5.07 14.84
N GLY A 448 -17.04 -5.53 13.61
CA GLY A 448 -18.36 -5.63 12.97
C GLY A 448 -18.77 -4.44 12.10
N LYS A 449 -17.84 -3.52 11.80
CA LYS A 449 -18.04 -2.47 10.79
C LYS A 449 -17.60 -2.97 9.42
N THR A 450 -18.45 -2.69 8.44
CA THR A 450 -18.21 -2.97 7.02
C THR A 450 -18.19 -1.68 6.25
N TYR A 451 -17.15 -1.48 5.45
CA TYR A 451 -17.00 -0.36 4.52
C TYR A 451 -17.02 -0.86 3.10
N HIS A 452 -17.36 0.01 2.14
CA HIS A 452 -17.19 -0.30 0.72
C HIS A 452 -15.87 0.24 0.20
N ARG A 453 -15.23 -0.50 -0.71
CA ARG A 453 -14.01 -0.07 -1.41
C ARG A 453 -14.30 1.06 -2.39
N ARG A 454 -13.33 1.95 -2.62
CA ARG A 454 -13.52 3.17 -3.43
C ARG A 454 -14.10 2.92 -4.83
N TYR A 455 -13.71 1.85 -5.51
CA TYR A 455 -14.20 1.59 -6.88
C TYR A 455 -15.71 1.36 -6.95
N THR A 456 -16.37 0.99 -5.84
CA THR A 456 -17.83 0.76 -5.79
C THR A 456 -18.62 2.03 -6.08
N LYS A 457 -18.01 3.21 -5.89
CA LYS A 457 -18.60 4.50 -6.28
C LYS A 457 -18.86 4.59 -7.79
N PHE A 458 -18.12 3.83 -8.59
CA PHE A 458 -18.17 3.87 -10.05
C PHE A 458 -18.85 2.63 -10.65
N TYR A 459 -18.75 1.48 -9.98
CA TYR A 459 -19.26 0.20 -10.48
C TYR A 459 -20.41 -0.40 -9.66
N GLY A 460 -20.78 0.21 -8.53
CA GLY A 460 -21.76 -0.35 -7.59
C GLY A 460 -21.14 -1.25 -6.53
N ASN A 461 -21.95 -1.71 -5.58
CA ASN A 461 -21.52 -2.46 -4.40
C ASN A 461 -22.18 -3.86 -4.28
N LEU A 462 -22.77 -4.38 -5.36
CA LEU A 462 -23.51 -5.64 -5.36
C LEU A 462 -22.62 -6.88 -5.54
N GLY A 463 -21.34 -6.72 -5.92
CA GLY A 463 -20.41 -7.84 -6.15
C GLY A 463 -20.53 -8.50 -7.52
N ASP A 464 -21.15 -7.81 -8.49
CA ASP A 464 -21.42 -8.25 -9.87
C ASP A 464 -20.67 -7.45 -10.94
N ALA A 465 -19.74 -6.57 -10.56
CA ALA A 465 -19.05 -5.64 -11.45
C ALA A 465 -17.79 -6.21 -12.13
N ALA A 466 -17.29 -7.38 -11.72
CA ALA A 466 -16.01 -7.90 -12.18
C ALA A 466 -15.88 -7.95 -13.72
N ALA A 467 -16.94 -8.38 -14.43
CA ALA A 467 -16.93 -8.44 -15.89
C ALA A 467 -16.86 -7.05 -16.55
N ASP A 468 -17.60 -6.07 -16.02
CA ASP A 468 -17.58 -4.70 -16.54
C ASP A 468 -16.22 -4.05 -16.30
N ILE A 469 -15.63 -4.22 -15.10
CA ILE A 469 -14.28 -3.74 -14.78
C ILE A 469 -13.23 -4.35 -15.72
N ALA A 470 -13.30 -5.66 -16.00
CA ALA A 470 -12.38 -6.34 -16.90
C ALA A 470 -12.53 -5.84 -18.35
N ARG A 471 -13.76 -5.70 -18.84
CA ARG A 471 -14.05 -5.16 -20.18
C ARG A 471 -13.50 -3.74 -20.32
N ASP A 472 -13.86 -2.85 -19.40
CA ASP A 472 -13.50 -1.45 -19.48
C ASP A 472 -11.98 -1.29 -19.40
N ALA A 473 -11.29 -2.13 -18.61
CA ALA A 473 -9.83 -2.18 -18.60
C ALA A 473 -9.21 -2.54 -19.96
N ILE A 474 -9.73 -3.57 -20.64
CA ILE A 474 -9.27 -3.92 -22.00
C ILE A 474 -9.43 -2.73 -22.96
N LEU A 475 -10.55 -2.02 -22.89
CA LEU A 475 -10.85 -0.92 -23.80
C LEU A 475 -10.07 0.37 -23.48
N GLU A 476 -9.79 0.64 -22.20
CA GLU A 476 -9.25 1.93 -21.75
C GLU A 476 -7.75 1.91 -21.38
N HIS A 477 -7.11 0.75 -21.22
CA HIS A 477 -5.74 0.68 -20.69
C HIS A 477 -4.68 1.47 -21.48
N HIS A 478 -4.88 1.68 -22.79
CA HIS A 478 -3.99 2.53 -23.59
C HIS A 478 -3.97 4.00 -23.12
N HIS A 479 -5.11 4.48 -22.59
CA HIS A 479 -5.18 5.81 -21.99
C HIS A 479 -4.41 5.85 -20.67
N TRP A 480 -4.58 4.83 -19.82
CA TRP A 480 -3.85 4.71 -18.55
C TRP A 480 -2.35 4.68 -18.79
N GLU A 481 -1.90 3.90 -19.78
CA GLU A 481 -0.50 3.81 -20.15
C GLU A 481 0.07 5.15 -20.59
N SER A 482 -0.65 5.89 -21.45
CA SER A 482 -0.23 7.21 -21.90
C SER A 482 -0.07 8.19 -20.74
N GLN A 483 -0.98 8.13 -19.76
CA GLN A 483 -0.90 8.94 -18.54
C GLN A 483 0.28 8.50 -17.66
N ILE A 484 0.51 7.19 -17.52
CA ILE A 484 1.62 6.62 -16.76
C ILE A 484 2.96 7.06 -17.35
N ASP A 485 3.13 6.94 -18.66
CA ASP A 485 4.30 7.44 -19.36
C ASP A 485 4.50 8.93 -19.16
N ALA A 486 3.43 9.73 -19.24
CA ALA A 486 3.51 11.17 -19.10
C ALA A 486 4.05 11.62 -17.73
N TRP A 487 3.64 11.00 -16.63
CA TRP A 487 4.12 11.39 -15.29
C TRP A 487 5.50 10.83 -14.96
N GLN A 488 5.89 9.69 -15.53
CA GLN A 488 7.22 9.10 -15.31
C GLN A 488 8.32 9.79 -16.13
N ARG A 489 7.98 10.23 -17.36
CA ARG A 489 8.93 10.77 -18.33
C ARG A 489 9.86 11.86 -17.78
N PRO A 490 9.39 12.89 -17.05
CA PRO A 490 10.26 13.96 -16.56
C PRO A 490 11.40 13.46 -15.66
N VAL A 491 11.16 12.41 -14.86
CA VAL A 491 12.19 11.83 -13.98
C VAL A 491 13.10 10.87 -14.75
N LEU A 492 12.54 10.08 -15.67
CA LEU A 492 13.30 9.11 -16.47
C LEU A 492 14.27 9.79 -17.45
N GLU A 493 13.88 10.95 -17.99
CA GLU A 493 14.68 11.70 -18.98
C GLU A 493 15.69 12.67 -18.33
N ASP A 494 15.57 12.91 -17.03
CA ASP A 494 16.48 13.81 -16.31
C ASP A 494 17.84 13.15 -16.08
N LYS A 495 18.79 13.51 -16.94
CA LYS A 495 20.17 13.03 -16.92
C LYS A 495 20.98 13.46 -15.69
N ARG A 496 20.46 14.34 -14.83
CA ARG A 496 21.09 14.68 -13.55
C ARG A 496 21.01 13.52 -12.57
N PHE A 497 20.00 12.67 -12.69
CA PHE A 497 19.87 11.49 -11.82
C PHE A 497 20.74 10.33 -12.31
N PRO A 498 21.41 9.60 -11.41
CA PRO A 498 22.07 8.35 -11.77
C PRO A 498 21.01 7.32 -12.19
N LYS A 499 21.35 6.47 -13.17
CA LYS A 499 20.40 5.52 -13.79
C LYS A 499 19.63 4.62 -12.82
N TRP A 500 20.22 4.30 -11.66
CA TRP A 500 19.55 3.47 -10.64
C TRP A 500 18.43 4.22 -9.91
N TYR A 501 18.54 5.55 -9.77
CA TYR A 501 17.66 6.34 -8.90
C TYR A 501 16.21 6.37 -9.38
N PRO A 502 15.89 6.72 -10.64
CA PRO A 502 14.50 6.69 -11.12
C PRO A 502 13.88 5.29 -11.01
N VAL A 503 14.66 4.25 -11.29
CA VAL A 503 14.21 2.85 -11.20
C VAL A 503 13.83 2.49 -9.77
N THR A 504 14.66 2.83 -8.79
CA THR A 504 14.34 2.61 -7.37
C THR A 504 13.15 3.47 -6.95
N LEU A 505 13.16 4.76 -7.27
CA LEU A 505 12.11 5.71 -6.88
C LEU A 505 10.72 5.23 -7.29
N PHE A 506 10.53 4.82 -8.55
CA PHE A 506 9.23 4.34 -9.00
C PHE A 506 8.88 2.99 -8.40
N ASN A 507 9.83 2.05 -8.33
CA ASN A 507 9.53 0.71 -7.83
C ASN A 507 9.21 0.68 -6.34
N GLU A 508 9.72 1.59 -5.51
CA GLU A 508 9.32 1.72 -4.10
C GLU A 508 7.84 2.09 -3.92
N LEU A 509 7.21 2.72 -4.93
CA LEU A 509 5.77 3.03 -4.90
C LEU A 509 4.87 1.78 -4.96
N TYR A 510 5.44 0.59 -5.17
CA TYR A 510 4.70 -0.67 -5.09
C TYR A 510 3.95 -0.82 -3.76
N TYR A 511 4.46 -0.21 -2.70
CA TYR A 511 3.88 -0.27 -1.36
C TYR A 511 2.52 0.44 -1.26
N LEU A 512 2.22 1.40 -2.14
CA LEU A 512 0.89 2.02 -2.23
C LEU A 512 -0.19 0.99 -2.66
N ASN A 513 0.23 -0.12 -3.27
CA ASN A 513 -0.65 -1.24 -3.59
C ASN A 513 -0.44 -2.42 -2.60
N ALA A 514 0.79 -2.94 -2.47
CA ALA A 514 1.11 -4.12 -1.67
C ALA A 514 1.31 -3.88 -0.16
N GLY A 515 1.11 -2.65 0.31
CA GLY A 515 1.10 -2.28 1.73
C GLY A 515 -0.20 -2.65 2.45
N GLY A 516 -0.98 -3.61 1.93
CA GLY A 516 -2.28 -3.99 2.49
C GLY A 516 -3.34 -2.88 2.43
N THR A 517 -3.31 -2.05 1.40
CA THR A 517 -4.07 -0.80 1.38
C THR A 517 -5.58 -1.01 1.34
N ILE A 518 -6.31 -0.10 1.99
CA ILE A 518 -7.77 -0.02 2.00
C ILE A 518 -8.14 1.42 1.67
N TRP A 519 -9.06 1.59 0.73
CA TRP A 519 -9.59 2.91 0.37
C TRP A 519 -11.11 2.82 0.37
N THR A 520 -11.78 3.57 1.24
CA THR A 520 -13.24 3.57 1.33
C THR A 520 -13.87 4.44 0.23
N ASP A 521 -15.14 4.21 -0.10
CA ASP A 521 -15.90 5.04 -1.04
C ASP A 521 -16.32 6.41 -0.47
N GLY A 522 -16.20 6.58 0.85
CA GLY A 522 -16.60 7.76 1.61
C GLY A 522 -18.02 7.68 2.17
N SER A 523 -18.74 6.56 2.00
CA SER A 523 -20.04 6.34 2.66
C SER A 523 -19.87 5.98 4.13
N LEU A 524 -20.95 6.11 4.91
CA LEU A 524 -20.99 5.59 6.28
C LEU A 524 -20.82 4.06 6.28
N PRO A 525 -20.17 3.48 7.31
CA PRO A 525 -20.07 2.04 7.45
C PRO A 525 -21.42 1.41 7.76
N ILE A 526 -21.59 0.17 7.32
CA ILE A 526 -22.67 -0.71 7.74
C ILE A 526 -22.29 -1.33 9.09
N GLN A 527 -23.17 -1.26 10.07
CA GLN A 527 -23.00 -1.93 11.37
C GLN A 527 -23.94 -3.13 11.49
N SER A 528 -23.40 -4.27 11.89
CA SER A 528 -24.22 -5.42 12.27
C SER A 528 -24.99 -5.13 13.57
N LEU A 529 -26.29 -5.44 13.60
CA LEU A 529 -27.16 -5.33 14.80
C LEU A 529 -26.64 -6.15 16.00
N VAL A 530 -25.77 -7.14 15.77
CA VAL A 530 -25.17 -8.00 16.81
C VAL A 530 -24.06 -7.28 17.60
N SER A 531 -23.50 -6.20 17.05
CA SER A 531 -22.39 -5.42 17.63
C SER A 531 -22.83 -4.17 18.41
N ILE A 532 -24.14 -4.01 18.69
CA ILE A 532 -24.65 -2.89 19.50
C ILE A 532 -24.28 -3.11 20.97
N GLY A 533 -23.03 -2.80 21.30
CA GLY A 533 -22.62 -2.37 22.63
C GLY A 533 -22.40 -0.87 22.53
N GLU A 534 -23.38 -0.08 22.96
CA GLU A 534 -23.25 1.38 23.07
C GLU A 534 -22.01 1.71 23.92
N ARG A 535 -20.93 2.20 23.29
CA ARG A 535 -19.95 3.01 24.02
C ARG A 535 -20.45 4.44 23.97
N GLY A 536 -21.11 4.85 25.04
CA GLY A 536 -21.24 6.27 25.34
C GLY A 536 -19.84 6.86 25.53
N PHE A 537 -19.48 7.82 24.68
CA PHE A 537 -18.29 8.63 24.90
C PHE A 537 -18.51 9.46 26.17
N CYS A 538 -17.95 9.02 27.28
CA CYS A 538 -17.97 9.76 28.53
C CYS A 538 -16.68 10.58 28.60
N LEU A 539 -16.78 11.88 28.34
CA LEU A 539 -15.82 12.81 28.92
C LEU A 539 -16.13 12.84 30.41
N ASP A 540 -15.41 12.06 31.21
CA ASP A 540 -15.34 12.38 32.63
C ASP A 540 -14.78 13.79 32.72
N GLN A 541 -15.61 14.74 33.15
CA GLN A 541 -15.12 16.02 33.61
C GLN A 541 -14.04 15.71 34.65
N CYS A 542 -12.78 16.05 34.37
CA CYS A 542 -11.80 16.29 35.41
C CYS A 542 -12.30 17.46 36.26
N ARG A 543 -13.21 17.18 37.20
CA ARG A 543 -13.34 17.96 38.42
C ARG A 543 -12.18 17.54 39.31
N SER A 544 -10.96 18.00 39.00
CA SER A 544 -9.98 18.17 40.07
C SER A 544 -10.36 19.43 40.82
N GLY A 545 -10.65 19.26 42.11
CA GLY A 545 -10.89 20.37 43.03
C GLY A 545 -9.68 21.28 43.07
N ASP A 546 -9.84 22.50 42.57
CA ASP A 546 -9.81 23.73 43.35
C ASP A 546 -10.17 24.86 42.38
N SER A 547 -11.19 25.64 42.73
CA SER A 547 -11.56 26.83 42.00
C SER A 547 -10.47 27.89 42.17
N VAL A 548 -9.42 27.81 41.35
CA VAL A 548 -8.52 28.96 41.16
C VAL A 548 -9.18 29.86 40.13
N ILE A 549 -9.83 30.90 40.62
CA ILE A 549 -10.31 32.03 39.83
C ILE A 549 -9.07 32.68 39.22
N TYR A 550 -8.79 32.39 37.95
CA TYR A 550 -7.95 33.27 37.15
C TYR A 550 -8.83 34.45 36.73
N GLU A 551 -8.46 35.64 37.20
CA GLU A 551 -9.05 36.90 36.73
C GLU A 551 -8.89 36.98 35.20
N SER A 552 -10.03 37.10 34.53
CA SER A 552 -10.18 37.12 33.09
C SER A 552 -9.65 38.43 32.48
N HIS A 553 -8.68 38.33 31.59
CA HIS A 553 -8.47 39.34 30.55
C HIS A 553 -9.31 38.99 29.32
N GLU A 554 -10.12 39.95 28.87
CA GLU A 554 -10.92 39.88 27.65
C GLU A 554 -10.01 39.69 26.41
N ASN A 555 -10.38 38.76 25.51
CA ASN A 555 -9.65 38.24 24.33
C ASN A 555 -8.56 37.18 24.58
N ASP A 556 -8.91 36.06 25.22
CA ASP A 556 -8.01 34.91 25.28
C ASP A 556 -8.27 33.95 24.11
N THR A 557 -7.35 33.90 23.15
CA THR A 557 -7.32 32.95 22.02
C THR A 557 -7.49 31.50 22.49
N ALA A 558 -6.99 31.16 23.69
CA ALA A 558 -7.18 29.83 24.26
C ALA A 558 -8.66 29.52 24.53
N ASN A 559 -9.45 30.49 25.01
CA ASN A 559 -10.87 30.31 25.26
C ASN A 559 -11.69 30.19 23.97
N ASP A 560 -11.31 30.91 22.91
CA ASP A 560 -11.94 30.75 21.58
C ASP A 560 -11.61 29.40 20.96
N ILE A 561 -10.35 28.96 21.03
CA ILE A 561 -9.93 27.63 20.59
C ILE A 561 -10.66 26.54 21.38
N LEU A 562 -10.74 26.64 22.70
CA LEU A 562 -11.50 25.72 23.56
C LEU A 562 -13.00 25.73 23.25
N GLY A 563 -13.58 26.89 22.93
CA GLY A 563 -14.97 27.02 22.48
C GLY A 563 -15.21 26.32 21.14
N ARG A 564 -14.33 26.53 20.16
CA ARG A 564 -14.37 25.83 18.86
C ARG A 564 -14.18 24.31 19.03
N MET A 565 -13.25 23.89 19.89
CA MET A 565 -13.05 22.48 20.23
C MET A 565 -14.31 21.88 20.83
N THR A 566 -14.92 22.56 21.80
CA THR A 566 -16.14 22.08 22.46
C THR A 566 -17.29 21.97 21.47
N SER A 567 -17.49 22.97 20.60
CA SER A 567 -18.48 22.91 19.52
C SER A 567 -18.24 21.75 18.56
N ARG A 568 -16.98 21.47 18.20
CA ARG A 568 -16.61 20.34 17.33
C ARG A 568 -16.79 19.00 18.02
N LEU A 569 -16.49 18.92 19.32
CA LEU A 569 -16.73 17.73 20.14
C LEU A 569 -18.22 17.45 20.32
N ASP A 570 -19.05 18.48 20.40
CA ASP A 570 -20.50 18.34 20.44
C ASP A 570 -21.07 17.89 19.08
N GLU A 571 -20.52 18.37 17.95
CA GLU A 571 -20.83 17.82 16.61
C GLU A 571 -20.43 16.33 16.48
N LEU A 572 -19.31 15.91 17.09
CA LEU A 572 -18.87 14.50 17.13
C LEU A 572 -19.81 13.60 17.94
N ARG A 573 -20.63 14.16 18.84
CA ARG A 573 -21.56 13.43 19.72
C ARG A 573 -22.91 13.13 19.06
N ASP A 574 -23.27 13.79 17.97
CA ASP A 574 -24.52 13.51 17.26
C ASP A 574 -24.50 12.08 16.68
N SER A 575 -25.58 11.32 16.91
CA SER A 575 -25.63 9.86 16.69
C SER A 575 -25.40 9.37 15.26
N VAL A 576 -25.43 10.28 14.28
CA VAL A 576 -25.11 9.99 12.87
C VAL A 576 -23.61 10.17 12.58
N ALA A 577 -22.94 11.13 13.25
CA ALA A 577 -21.51 11.37 13.14
C ALA A 577 -20.69 10.31 13.89
N SER A 578 -21.23 9.75 14.99
CA SER A 578 -20.59 8.72 15.81
C SER A 578 -20.32 7.39 15.08
N ASN A 579 -20.97 7.17 13.93
CA ASN A 579 -20.80 5.98 13.10
C ASN A 579 -19.82 6.19 11.94
N SER A 580 -19.45 7.42 11.61
CA SER A 580 -18.51 7.75 10.52
C SER A 580 -17.06 7.74 10.98
N ALA A 581 -16.11 7.47 10.07
CA ALA A 581 -14.70 7.72 10.36
C ALA A 581 -14.52 9.20 10.74
N PHE A 582 -13.90 9.47 11.90
CA PHE A 582 -13.96 10.80 12.53
C PHE A 582 -13.35 11.93 11.68
N GLY A 583 -12.42 11.65 10.76
CA GLY A 583 -11.79 12.68 9.92
C GLY A 583 -12.77 13.33 8.96
N VAL A 584 -13.87 12.64 8.62
CA VAL A 584 -14.96 13.20 7.80
C VAL A 584 -15.58 14.44 8.45
N ASN A 585 -15.61 14.51 9.78
CA ASN A 585 -16.20 15.62 10.52
C ASN A 585 -15.38 16.92 10.39
N LEU A 586 -14.13 16.83 9.92
CA LEU A 586 -13.28 17.99 9.64
C LEU A 586 -13.41 18.50 8.19
N LEU A 587 -14.20 17.83 7.33
CA LEU A 587 -14.51 18.34 6.00
C LEU A 587 -15.41 19.58 6.11
N GLN A 588 -15.00 20.66 5.46
CA GLN A 588 -15.77 21.88 5.33
C GLN A 588 -16.80 21.76 4.19
N LYS A 589 -17.83 22.61 4.25
CA LYS A 589 -18.90 22.62 3.26
C LYS A 589 -18.34 22.79 1.83
N GLY A 590 -18.75 21.87 0.95
CA GLY A 590 -18.35 21.85 -0.47
C GLY A 590 -17.01 21.17 -0.76
N GLU A 591 -16.33 20.61 0.24
CA GLU A 591 -15.18 19.73 0.00
C GLU A 591 -15.64 18.33 -0.48
N GLU A 592 -14.88 17.74 -1.39
CA GLU A 592 -15.15 16.39 -1.88
C GLU A 592 -14.70 15.35 -0.84
N ASN A 593 -15.60 14.46 -0.43
CA ASN A 593 -15.21 13.27 0.32
C ASN A 593 -14.64 12.21 -0.64
N VAL A 594 -13.31 12.08 -0.65
CA VAL A 594 -12.61 11.05 -1.43
C VAL A 594 -12.57 9.68 -0.73
N GLY A 595 -13.10 9.57 0.48
CA GLY A 595 -13.00 8.37 1.32
C GLY A 595 -11.70 8.31 2.10
N GLN A 596 -11.67 7.43 3.09
CA GLN A 596 -10.52 7.21 3.97
C GLN A 596 -9.54 6.24 3.34
N PHE A 597 -8.26 6.41 3.69
CA PHE A 597 -7.17 5.58 3.21
C PHE A 597 -6.41 4.97 4.38
N LEU A 598 -6.22 3.65 4.35
CA LEU A 598 -5.39 2.91 5.29
C LEU A 598 -4.30 2.17 4.53
N TYR A 599 -3.11 2.11 5.12
CA TYR A 599 -2.05 1.21 4.72
C TYR A 599 -1.31 0.70 5.95
N LEU A 600 -0.72 -0.48 5.85
CA LEU A 600 0.00 -1.09 6.95
C LEU A 600 1.40 -0.49 7.08
N GLU A 601 1.91 -0.38 8.29
CA GLU A 601 3.34 -0.13 8.53
C GLU A 601 4.21 -1.20 7.87
N GLY A 602 3.79 -2.46 8.00
CA GLY A 602 4.41 -3.61 7.37
C GLY A 602 3.44 -4.77 7.31
N VAL A 603 3.69 -5.75 6.44
CA VAL A 603 2.90 -6.99 6.47
C VAL A 603 3.10 -7.72 7.82
N GLU A 604 4.22 -7.51 8.50
CA GLU A 604 4.54 -8.06 9.84
C GLU A 604 4.00 -7.19 10.99
N TYR A 605 3.95 -5.87 10.77
CA TYR A 605 3.46 -4.84 11.69
C TYR A 605 2.08 -4.38 11.25
N THR A 606 1.06 -5.10 11.72
CA THR A 606 -0.29 -5.01 11.16
C THR A 606 -1.12 -3.85 11.75
N MET A 607 -0.49 -2.69 11.92
CA MET A 607 -1.07 -1.43 12.40
C MET A 607 -1.34 -0.51 11.22
N TRP A 608 -2.46 0.23 11.28
CA TRP A 608 -2.89 1.09 10.19
C TRP A 608 -2.33 2.50 10.35
N ASN A 609 -1.70 3.00 9.29
CA ASN A 609 -1.16 4.36 9.19
C ASN A 609 -0.24 4.71 10.38
N THR A 610 0.68 3.83 10.79
CA THR A 610 1.66 4.14 11.85
C THR A 610 2.34 5.48 11.56
N TYR A 611 2.14 6.44 12.44
CA TYR A 611 2.20 7.86 12.11
C TYR A 611 3.61 8.44 12.21
N ASP A 612 4.41 7.92 13.14
CA ASP A 612 5.84 8.20 13.24
C ASP A 612 6.61 7.67 12.02
N VAL A 613 6.11 6.61 11.37
CA VAL A 613 6.63 6.06 10.10
C VAL A 613 6.01 6.77 8.88
N HIS A 614 4.74 7.17 8.97
CA HIS A 614 4.05 7.99 7.96
C HIS A 614 4.82 9.27 7.66
N PHE A 615 5.43 9.89 8.68
CA PHE A 615 6.31 11.06 8.56
C PHE A 615 7.34 10.98 7.41
N TYR A 616 7.91 9.80 7.17
CA TYR A 616 8.90 9.56 6.12
C TYR A 616 8.25 9.13 4.79
N SER A 617 7.19 8.32 4.86
CA SER A 617 6.58 7.70 3.67
C SER A 617 5.54 8.58 2.96
N SER A 618 4.94 9.54 3.68
CA SER A 618 3.82 10.36 3.18
C SER A 618 4.20 11.36 2.09
N PHE A 619 5.49 11.62 1.85
CA PHE A 619 5.95 12.40 0.69
C PHE A 619 5.42 11.85 -0.64
N ALA A 620 5.39 10.53 -0.81
CA ALA A 620 4.83 9.92 -2.02
C ALA A 620 3.31 10.18 -2.14
N ILE A 621 2.58 10.16 -1.02
CA ILE A 621 1.14 10.34 -1.01
C ILE A 621 0.77 11.81 -1.23
N ILE A 622 1.40 12.77 -0.56
CA ILE A 622 1.12 14.20 -0.78
C ILE A 622 1.46 14.64 -2.21
N MET A 623 2.55 14.13 -2.78
CA MET A 623 2.98 14.49 -4.13
C MET A 623 2.10 13.88 -5.22
N LEU A 624 1.62 12.64 -5.03
CA LEU A 624 0.89 11.91 -6.08
C LEU A 624 -0.63 11.87 -5.86
N PHE A 625 -1.08 11.83 -4.61
CA PHE A 625 -2.49 11.71 -4.21
C PHE A 625 -2.82 12.65 -3.04
N PRO A 626 -2.66 13.99 -3.18
CA PRO A 626 -2.80 14.94 -2.08
C PRO A 626 -4.14 14.85 -1.33
N LYS A 627 -5.26 14.63 -2.02
CA LYS A 627 -6.56 14.46 -1.34
C LYS A 627 -6.61 13.25 -0.38
N LEU A 628 -5.86 12.18 -0.65
CA LEU A 628 -5.74 11.03 0.26
C LEU A 628 -4.87 11.36 1.46
N GLU A 629 -3.74 12.04 1.24
CA GLU A 629 -2.92 12.53 2.35
C GLU A 629 -3.74 13.43 3.29
N LEU A 630 -4.44 14.43 2.73
CA LEU A 630 -5.28 15.31 3.53
C LEU A 630 -6.42 14.57 4.24
N SER A 631 -6.87 13.40 3.73
CA SER A 631 -7.82 12.56 4.44
C SER A 631 -7.16 11.87 5.65
N ILE A 632 -5.96 11.30 5.49
CA ILE A 632 -5.20 10.68 6.58
C ILE A 632 -4.93 11.73 7.67
N GLN A 633 -4.49 12.92 7.29
CA GLN A 633 -4.22 13.99 8.24
C GLN A 633 -5.48 14.44 9.00
N ARG A 634 -6.65 14.48 8.35
CA ARG A 634 -7.92 14.75 9.04
C ARG A 634 -8.27 13.64 10.03
N ASP A 635 -7.99 12.38 9.71
CA ASP A 635 -8.18 11.28 10.65
C ASP A 635 -7.31 11.51 11.90
N PHE A 636 -6.00 11.74 11.75
CA PHE A 636 -5.13 12.00 12.90
C PHE A 636 -5.49 13.27 13.67
N ALA A 637 -5.88 14.35 12.97
CA ALA A 637 -6.35 15.58 13.59
C ALA A 637 -7.59 15.36 14.47
N ALA A 638 -8.54 14.55 14.03
CA ALA A 638 -9.69 14.18 14.85
C ALA A 638 -9.29 13.25 16.02
N ALA A 639 -8.35 12.34 15.79
CA ALA A 639 -7.86 11.43 16.83
C ALA A 639 -7.11 12.16 17.98
N VAL A 640 -6.40 13.25 17.68
CA VAL A 640 -5.78 14.12 18.71
C VAL A 640 -6.81 14.71 19.67
N MET A 641 -8.03 14.94 19.19
CA MET A 641 -9.14 15.47 20.00
C MET A 641 -9.89 14.38 20.76
N MET A 642 -9.47 13.11 20.65
CA MET A 642 -10.12 11.99 21.33
C MET A 642 -9.47 11.66 22.68
N HIS A 643 -10.31 11.32 23.65
CA HIS A 643 -9.90 10.65 24.87
C HIS A 643 -10.52 9.24 24.92
N ASP A 644 -9.69 8.19 24.95
CA ASP A 644 -10.14 6.81 25.20
C ASP A 644 -9.54 6.31 26.53
N PRO A 645 -10.33 6.35 27.63
CA PRO A 645 -9.87 5.89 28.93
C PRO A 645 -9.81 4.36 29.04
N SER A 646 -10.25 3.62 28.02
CA SER A 646 -10.20 2.16 28.04
C SER A 646 -8.77 1.67 28.20
N LYS A 647 -8.60 0.68 29.07
CA LYS A 647 -7.26 0.25 29.49
C LYS A 647 -6.66 -0.73 28.50
N MET A 648 -5.37 -0.58 28.24
CA MET A 648 -4.55 -1.52 27.48
C MET A 648 -3.32 -1.91 28.30
N GLN A 649 -2.96 -3.20 28.25
CA GLN A 649 -1.75 -3.65 28.90
C GLN A 649 -0.53 -3.44 28.00
N LEU A 650 0.51 -2.82 28.54
CA LEU A 650 1.78 -2.61 27.86
C LEU A 650 2.67 -3.86 27.92
N LEU A 651 3.38 -4.16 26.84
CA LEU A 651 4.26 -5.33 26.76
C LEU A 651 5.63 -5.10 27.41
N ASP A 652 6.10 -3.87 27.56
CA ASP A 652 7.39 -3.55 28.19
C ASP A 652 7.41 -3.88 29.70
N ASN A 653 6.34 -3.50 30.41
CA ASN A 653 6.29 -3.53 31.88
C ASN A 653 5.03 -4.19 32.45
N GLY A 654 4.02 -4.50 31.62
CA GLY A 654 2.79 -5.17 32.04
C GLY A 654 1.76 -4.28 32.74
N LYS A 655 1.98 -2.96 32.81
CA LYS A 655 1.04 -1.99 33.38
C LYS A 655 -0.15 -1.78 32.46
N TRP A 656 -1.27 -1.38 33.07
CA TRP A 656 -2.50 -1.02 32.37
C TRP A 656 -2.62 0.49 32.28
N GLU A 657 -2.45 1.02 31.08
CA GLU A 657 -2.55 2.46 30.81
C GLU A 657 -3.81 2.78 30.01
N ALA A 658 -4.20 4.06 29.98
CA ALA A 658 -5.24 4.50 29.05
C ALA A 658 -4.79 4.24 27.60
N ARG A 659 -5.74 4.10 26.68
CA ARG A 659 -5.44 3.84 25.27
C ARG A 659 -5.02 5.11 24.54
N ASN A 660 -5.69 6.22 24.81
CA ASN A 660 -5.36 7.51 24.20
C ASN A 660 -5.76 8.66 25.14
N VAL A 661 -4.87 9.63 25.28
CA VAL A 661 -5.14 10.85 26.06
C VAL A 661 -5.40 12.04 25.13
N LEU A 662 -6.32 12.92 25.54
CA LEU A 662 -6.62 14.15 24.81
C LEU A 662 -5.35 14.98 24.57
N GLY A 663 -5.09 15.34 23.31
CA GLY A 663 -3.92 16.10 22.89
C GLY A 663 -2.69 15.25 22.55
N ALA A 664 -2.67 13.96 22.87
CA ALA A 664 -1.66 13.04 22.35
C ALA A 664 -2.04 12.63 20.91
N VAL A 665 -1.08 12.69 19.99
CA VAL A 665 -1.21 12.08 18.66
C VAL A 665 -1.07 10.57 18.84
N PRO A 666 -2.06 9.77 18.40
CA PRO A 666 -1.90 8.32 18.47
C PRO A 666 -0.79 7.85 17.53
N HIS A 667 -0.13 6.76 17.91
CA HIS A 667 0.88 6.08 17.10
C HIS A 667 0.30 5.54 15.81
N ASP A 668 -0.90 4.96 15.85
CA ASP A 668 -1.58 4.38 14.69
C ASP A 668 -3.09 4.60 14.80
N ILE A 669 -3.78 4.57 13.66
CA ILE A 669 -5.23 4.80 13.62
C ILE A 669 -6.05 3.56 14.04
N GLY A 670 -5.37 2.52 14.51
CA GLY A 670 -5.96 1.31 15.06
C GLY A 670 -5.56 0.05 14.32
N VAL A 671 -6.18 -1.06 14.75
CA VAL A 671 -5.94 -2.41 14.20
C VAL A 671 -7.25 -3.13 13.89
N ASN A 672 -8.19 -3.18 14.84
CA ASN A 672 -9.42 -3.98 14.74
C ASN A 672 -10.67 -3.18 14.36
N ASP A 673 -10.68 -1.88 14.66
CA ASP A 673 -11.72 -0.90 14.31
C ASP A 673 -11.00 0.43 14.05
N PRO A 674 -10.33 0.55 12.89
CA PRO A 674 -9.58 1.76 12.57
C PRO A 674 -10.51 2.98 12.62
N TRP A 675 -9.96 4.13 12.99
CA TRP A 675 -10.73 5.37 13.24
C TRP A 675 -11.63 5.33 14.48
N PHE A 676 -11.55 4.34 15.35
CA PHE A 676 -12.36 4.34 16.58
C PHE A 676 -11.61 3.75 17.77
N GLU A 677 -10.85 2.69 17.53
CA GLU A 677 -9.90 2.11 18.48
C GLU A 677 -8.47 2.39 17.98
N VAL A 678 -7.98 3.62 18.24
CA VAL A 678 -6.60 4.05 17.92
C VAL A 678 -5.57 3.41 18.86
N ASN A 679 -4.27 3.55 18.57
CA ASN A 679 -3.18 2.94 19.35
C ASN A 679 -3.37 1.41 19.48
N GLY A 680 -3.29 0.72 18.35
CA GLY A 680 -3.13 -0.73 18.32
C GLY A 680 -1.75 -1.18 18.80
N TYR A 681 -0.74 -0.32 18.68
CA TYR A 681 0.57 -0.51 19.28
C TYR A 681 0.50 -0.54 20.80
N ASN A 682 1.07 -1.58 21.42
CA ASN A 682 1.03 -1.77 22.87
C ASN A 682 2.35 -2.19 23.49
N LEU A 683 3.49 -1.98 22.82
CA LEU A 683 4.78 -2.25 23.43
C LEU A 683 5.10 -1.22 24.52
N TYR A 684 4.93 0.07 24.21
CA TYR A 684 5.06 1.20 25.13
C TYR A 684 3.79 2.06 25.14
N ASN A 685 3.68 2.95 26.12
CA ASN A 685 2.66 4.00 26.11
C ASN A 685 3.11 5.12 25.16
N THR A 686 2.43 5.22 24.02
CA THR A 686 2.73 6.17 22.95
C THR A 686 2.23 7.59 23.25
N ASP A 687 1.30 7.78 24.20
CA ASP A 687 0.91 9.11 24.68
C ASP A 687 2.11 9.88 25.26
N ARG A 688 3.17 9.16 25.67
CA ARG A 688 4.39 9.75 26.23
C ARG A 688 5.50 9.96 25.20
N TRP A 689 5.28 9.60 23.95
CA TRP A 689 6.32 9.72 22.92
C TRP A 689 6.59 11.18 22.56
N LYS A 690 7.85 11.50 22.30
CA LYS A 690 8.33 12.87 22.09
C LYS A 690 8.35 13.30 20.63
N ASP A 691 8.15 12.38 19.70
CA ASP A 691 8.22 12.64 18.26
C ASP A 691 6.85 12.72 17.57
N LEU A 692 5.83 11.99 18.04
CA LEU A 692 4.50 11.95 17.38
C LEU A 692 3.85 13.32 17.24
N ASN A 693 3.72 14.10 18.33
CA ASN A 693 3.12 15.43 18.29
C ASN A 693 3.92 16.41 17.40
N PRO A 694 5.26 16.54 17.54
CA PRO A 694 6.05 17.34 16.60
C PRO A 694 5.91 16.91 15.13
N LYS A 695 5.94 15.60 14.85
CA LYS A 695 5.74 15.05 13.50
C LYS A 695 4.37 15.38 12.93
N PHE A 696 3.33 15.39 13.75
CA PHE A 696 1.97 15.80 13.34
C PHE A 696 1.96 17.25 12.87
N VAL A 697 2.49 18.17 13.68
CA VAL A 697 2.54 19.60 13.31
C VAL A 697 3.33 19.82 12.03
N LEU A 698 4.49 19.15 11.91
CA LEU A 698 5.34 19.25 10.72
C LEU A 698 4.65 18.71 9.46
N GLN A 699 3.99 17.56 9.53
CA GLN A 699 3.25 16.98 8.41
C GLN A 699 2.07 17.86 7.99
N ILE A 700 1.27 18.34 8.95
CA ILE A 700 0.16 19.26 8.66
C ILE A 700 0.67 20.51 7.95
N TYR A 701 1.74 21.12 8.46
CA TYR A 701 2.30 22.32 7.83
C TYR A 701 2.84 22.04 6.43
N ARG A 702 3.59 20.94 6.24
CA ARG A 702 4.07 20.48 4.92
C ARG A 702 2.90 20.36 3.94
N ASP A 703 1.81 19.73 4.35
CA ASP A 703 0.67 19.47 3.46
C ASP A 703 -0.11 20.73 3.12
N VAL A 704 -0.24 21.66 4.06
CA VAL A 704 -0.78 23.01 3.81
C VAL A 704 0.09 23.77 2.82
N VAL A 705 1.41 23.71 2.97
CA VAL A 705 2.34 24.37 2.03
C VAL A 705 2.31 23.71 0.65
N ALA A 706 2.24 22.37 0.58
CA ALA A 706 2.22 21.61 -0.66
C ALA A 706 0.93 21.81 -1.47
N THR A 707 -0.21 21.97 -0.79
CA THR A 707 -1.53 22.05 -1.44
C THR A 707 -2.09 23.47 -1.53
N GLY A 708 -1.67 24.37 -0.65
CA GLY A 708 -2.29 25.68 -0.47
C GLY A 708 -3.72 25.61 0.06
N ASP A 709 -4.16 24.47 0.62
CA ASP A 709 -5.54 24.28 1.07
C ASP A 709 -5.83 24.99 2.39
N MET A 710 -6.36 26.21 2.27
CA MET A 710 -6.73 27.06 3.39
C MET A 710 -7.92 26.51 4.21
N LYS A 711 -8.82 25.72 3.59
CA LYS A 711 -9.95 25.12 4.31
C LYS A 711 -9.44 24.01 5.22
N PHE A 712 -8.55 23.16 4.69
CA PHE A 712 -7.86 22.15 5.46
C PHE A 712 -7.07 22.79 6.62
N ALA A 713 -6.24 23.81 6.36
CA ALA A 713 -5.45 24.50 7.38
C ALA A 713 -6.31 24.99 8.56
N LYS A 714 -7.46 25.62 8.27
CA LYS A 714 -8.40 26.09 9.30
C LYS A 714 -9.08 24.96 10.05
N ALA A 715 -9.42 23.86 9.36
CA ALA A 715 -10.08 22.71 9.97
C ALA A 715 -9.16 21.98 10.97
N VAL A 716 -7.86 21.86 10.67
CA VAL A 716 -6.89 21.14 11.50
C VAL A 716 -6.14 22.03 12.50
N TRP A 717 -6.35 23.35 12.46
CA TRP A 717 -5.69 24.27 13.38
C TRP A 717 -5.96 23.97 14.87
N PRO A 718 -7.21 23.76 15.33
CA PRO A 718 -7.48 23.43 16.72
C PRO A 718 -6.72 22.19 17.23
N PRO A 719 -6.73 21.02 16.55
CA PRO A 719 -5.93 19.87 17.00
C PRO A 719 -4.43 20.11 16.93
N VAL A 720 -3.91 20.91 15.99
CA VAL A 720 -2.49 21.31 15.99
C VAL A 720 -2.12 22.09 17.25
N TYR A 721 -2.93 23.08 17.62
CA TYR A 721 -2.72 23.84 18.85
C TYR A 721 -2.72 22.92 20.08
N LEU A 722 -3.69 22.01 20.15
CA LEU A 722 -3.81 21.05 21.25
C LEU A 722 -2.61 20.12 21.35
N ALA A 723 -2.12 19.61 20.23
CA ALA A 723 -0.95 18.74 20.18
C ALA A 723 0.30 19.46 20.73
N ILE A 724 0.49 20.74 20.44
CA ILE A 724 1.63 21.52 20.95
C ILE A 724 1.46 21.82 22.44
N ALA A 725 0.24 22.20 22.86
CA ALA A 725 -0.07 22.45 24.26
C ALA A 725 0.12 21.19 25.12
N TYR A 726 -0.23 20.01 24.58
CA TYR A 726 0.02 18.73 25.24
C TYR A 726 1.50 18.50 25.52
N MET A 727 2.39 18.92 24.61
CA MET A 727 3.83 18.72 24.78
C MET A 727 4.46 19.56 25.89
N ASP A 728 3.79 20.62 26.38
CA ASP A 728 4.31 21.46 27.47
C ASP A 728 4.57 20.69 28.77
N GLN A 729 3.89 19.58 29.00
CA GLN A 729 4.13 18.73 30.17
C GLN A 729 5.51 18.04 30.17
N PHE A 730 6.17 18.01 29.01
CA PHE A 730 7.48 17.39 28.83
C PHE A 730 8.64 18.39 28.83
N ASP A 731 8.36 19.70 29.04
CA ASP A 731 9.37 20.73 29.33
C ASP A 731 9.44 20.89 30.87
N ARG A 732 10.34 20.13 31.51
CA ARG A 732 10.37 20.03 32.97
C ARG A 732 11.12 21.16 33.64
N ASP A 733 12.13 21.70 32.97
CA ASP A 733 12.95 22.79 33.51
C ASP A 733 12.47 24.17 33.04
N GLY A 734 11.45 24.20 32.17
CA GLY A 734 10.84 25.42 31.68
C GLY A 734 11.81 26.20 30.80
N ASP A 735 12.71 25.54 30.05
CA ASP A 735 13.60 26.19 29.09
C ASP A 735 13.02 26.23 27.66
N GLY A 736 11.80 25.71 27.47
CA GLY A 736 11.09 25.66 26.20
C GLY A 736 11.36 24.38 25.39
N MET A 737 12.23 23.49 25.86
CA MET A 737 12.58 22.23 25.23
C MET A 737 11.88 21.05 25.90
N ILE A 738 11.56 20.01 25.13
CA ILE A 738 11.02 18.76 25.68
C ILE A 738 12.16 17.79 26.04
N GLU A 739 12.01 17.04 27.13
CA GLU A 739 12.99 16.02 27.54
C GLU A 739 12.47 14.58 27.40
N ASN A 740 13.29 13.70 26.81
CA ASN A 740 13.08 12.27 26.78
C ASN A 740 13.27 11.61 28.16
N ASP A 741 12.55 10.51 28.39
CA ASP A 741 12.30 9.94 29.72
C ASP A 741 13.19 8.76 30.15
N GLY A 742 14.23 8.44 29.38
CA GLY A 742 15.11 7.30 29.65
C GLY A 742 14.54 5.94 29.27
N PHE A 743 13.48 5.92 28.45
CA PHE A 743 12.98 4.75 27.76
C PHE A 743 12.80 5.07 26.26
N PRO A 744 12.55 4.07 25.38
CA PRO A 744 12.25 4.34 23.98
C PRO A 744 10.88 5.04 23.85
N ASP A 745 10.90 6.36 23.83
CA ASP A 745 9.73 7.24 23.76
C ASP A 745 9.68 7.99 22.41
N GLN A 746 10.03 7.30 21.33
CA GLN A 746 10.03 7.80 19.94
C GLN A 746 10.18 6.62 18.95
N THR A 747 10.10 6.88 17.64
CA THR A 747 10.10 5.87 16.54
C THR A 747 11.20 4.79 16.61
N TYR A 748 12.39 5.11 17.11
CA TYR A 748 13.44 4.14 17.45
C TYR A 748 13.06 3.44 18.76
N ASP A 749 12.00 2.64 18.70
CA ASP A 749 11.25 2.09 19.83
C ASP A 749 12.00 1.05 20.67
N THR A 750 13.27 0.83 20.38
CA THR A 750 14.18 0.00 21.19
C THR A 750 15.45 0.74 21.61
N TRP A 751 15.58 2.02 21.24
CA TRP A 751 16.72 2.87 21.58
C TRP A 751 16.31 3.93 22.60
N SER A 752 16.77 3.77 23.84
CA SER A 752 16.48 4.72 24.91
C SER A 752 17.22 6.04 24.73
N VAL A 753 16.56 7.12 25.17
CA VAL A 753 17.04 8.50 25.12
C VAL A 753 16.71 9.17 26.45
N SER A 754 17.61 10.01 27.01
CA SER A 754 17.32 10.77 28.24
C SER A 754 17.68 12.26 28.09
N GLY A 755 16.83 13.15 28.60
CA GLY A 755 17.05 14.59 28.49
C GLY A 755 16.74 15.13 27.10
N VAL A 756 17.38 16.23 26.70
CA VAL A 756 17.21 16.80 25.36
C VAL A 756 17.95 15.92 24.35
N SER A 757 17.30 15.55 23.25
CA SER A 757 17.90 14.73 22.19
C SER A 757 18.00 15.45 20.87
N ALA A 758 18.98 15.05 20.06
CA ALA A 758 19.16 15.64 18.73
C ALA A 758 17.91 15.43 17.86
N TYR A 759 17.37 14.20 17.88
CA TYR A 759 16.18 13.83 17.12
C TYR A 759 14.90 14.52 17.62
N SER A 760 14.45 14.20 18.83
CA SER A 760 13.15 14.71 19.33
C SER A 760 13.18 16.22 19.57
N GLY A 761 14.30 16.74 20.09
CA GLY A 761 14.48 18.18 20.28
C GLY A 761 14.55 18.94 18.95
N GLY A 762 15.19 18.37 17.93
CA GLY A 762 15.23 18.96 16.59
C GLY A 762 13.86 19.01 15.93
N LEU A 763 13.09 17.92 16.04
CA LEU A 763 11.69 17.88 15.60
C LEU A 763 10.83 18.91 16.34
N TRP A 764 11.00 19.06 17.65
CA TRP A 764 10.26 20.03 18.46
C TRP A 764 10.52 21.48 18.05
N VAL A 765 11.80 21.84 17.89
CA VAL A 765 12.20 23.18 17.42
C VAL A 765 11.58 23.48 16.06
N ALA A 766 11.64 22.52 15.14
CA ALA A 766 11.02 22.65 13.83
C ALA A 766 9.48 22.76 13.93
N ALA A 767 8.84 21.93 14.74
CA ALA A 767 7.39 21.96 14.94
C ALA A 767 6.90 23.30 15.48
N LEU A 768 7.62 23.93 16.43
CA LEU A 768 7.27 25.26 16.95
C LEU A 768 7.36 26.35 15.86
N GLN A 769 8.37 26.27 15.00
CA GLN A 769 8.50 27.19 13.87
C GLN A 769 7.36 26.99 12.85
N ALA A 770 7.05 25.74 12.52
CA ALA A 770 5.95 25.37 11.63
C ALA A 770 4.59 25.79 12.20
N ALA A 771 4.37 25.62 13.50
CA ALA A 771 3.17 26.04 14.20
C ALA A 771 2.95 27.56 14.13
N SER A 772 4.00 28.35 14.34
CA SER A 772 3.95 29.80 14.19
C SER A 772 3.54 30.19 12.76
N ALA A 773 4.13 29.53 11.76
CA ALA A 773 3.78 29.77 10.36
C ALA A 773 2.35 29.31 10.02
N LEU A 774 1.89 28.19 10.56
CA LEU A 774 0.53 27.69 10.36
C LEU A 774 -0.50 28.58 11.05
N ALA A 775 -0.21 29.12 12.24
CA ALA A 775 -1.06 30.08 12.94
C ALA A 775 -1.36 31.30 12.06
N ARG A 776 -0.32 31.82 11.39
CA ARG A 776 -0.47 32.91 10.41
C ARG A 776 -1.42 32.53 9.26
N VAL A 777 -1.32 31.31 8.74
CA VAL A 777 -2.20 30.81 7.68
C VAL A 777 -3.64 30.63 8.18
N ALA A 778 -3.82 30.26 9.45
CA ALA A 778 -5.11 30.13 10.11
C ALA A 778 -5.73 31.48 10.55
N ASP A 779 -5.01 32.59 10.41
CA ASP A 779 -5.38 33.95 10.87
C ASP A 779 -5.41 34.10 12.41
N GLU A 780 -4.47 33.44 13.10
CA GLU A 780 -4.38 33.34 14.56
C GLU A 780 -3.10 34.03 15.07
N LYS A 781 -3.11 35.38 15.07
CA LYS A 781 -1.91 36.21 15.29
C LYS A 781 -1.28 36.07 16.67
N ASP A 782 -2.07 35.89 17.72
CA ASP A 782 -1.55 35.74 19.07
C ASP A 782 -0.81 34.41 19.23
N ALA A 783 -1.36 33.34 18.65
CA ALA A 783 -0.71 32.04 18.58
C ALA A 783 0.56 32.07 17.73
N GLU A 784 0.57 32.82 16.61
CA GLU A 784 1.77 33.04 15.79
C GLU A 784 2.94 33.57 16.64
N HIS A 785 2.71 34.65 17.40
CA HIS A 785 3.71 35.27 18.25
C HIS A 785 4.12 34.36 19.42
N TYR A 786 3.14 33.68 20.04
CA TYR A 786 3.37 32.75 21.13
C TYR A 786 4.32 31.61 20.72
N PHE A 787 4.03 30.93 19.61
CA PHE A 787 4.86 29.83 19.12
C PHE A 787 6.22 30.32 18.61
N TRP A 788 6.30 31.53 18.04
CA TRP A 788 7.58 32.13 17.67
C TRP A 788 8.49 32.36 18.88
N PHE A 789 7.95 32.91 19.98
CA PHE A 789 8.71 33.11 21.21
C PHE A 789 9.19 31.77 21.80
N LYS A 790 8.31 30.77 21.83
CA LYS A 790 8.63 29.42 22.31
C LYS A 790 9.73 28.76 21.48
N PHE A 791 9.67 28.88 20.15
CA PHE A 791 10.71 28.43 19.22
C PHE A 791 12.08 29.03 19.57
N GLN A 792 12.16 30.35 19.78
CA GLN A 792 13.43 31.02 20.10
C GLN A 792 14.04 30.52 21.41
N LYS A 793 13.19 30.19 22.39
CA LYS A 793 13.60 29.65 23.69
C LYS A 793 14.14 28.22 23.54
N ALA A 794 13.34 27.34 22.93
CA ALA A 794 13.69 25.95 22.64
C ALA A 794 14.98 25.83 21.82
N LYS A 795 15.15 26.68 20.79
CA LYS A 795 16.35 26.69 19.95
C LYS A 795 17.63 26.90 20.75
N ARG A 796 17.63 27.81 21.74
CA ARG A 796 18.80 28.05 22.59
C ARG A 796 19.15 26.84 23.47
N ALA A 797 18.14 26.11 23.93
CA ALA A 797 18.34 24.86 24.66
C ALA A 797 18.93 23.78 23.76
N TYR A 798 18.37 23.62 22.55
CA TYR A 798 18.83 22.66 21.54
C TYR A 798 20.29 22.88 21.13
N GLU A 799 20.71 24.13 20.95
CA GLU A 799 22.09 24.49 20.58
C GLU A 799 23.14 24.01 21.59
N LYS A 800 22.76 23.72 22.85
CA LYS A 800 23.66 23.13 23.85
C LYS A 800 24.12 21.71 23.49
N LEU A 801 23.40 20.99 22.62
CA LEU A 801 23.80 19.67 22.13
C LEU A 801 24.93 19.72 21.09
N TRP A 802 25.19 20.88 20.50
CA TRP A 802 26.26 21.04 19.51
C TRP A 802 27.63 20.91 20.18
N ASN A 803 28.41 19.93 19.75
CA ASN A 803 29.74 19.65 20.32
C ASN A 803 30.91 20.28 19.53
N GLY A 804 30.60 21.09 18.52
CA GLY A 804 31.59 21.66 17.59
C GLY A 804 31.69 20.95 16.24
N SER A 805 31.14 19.73 16.10
CA SER A 805 31.17 18.95 14.86
C SER A 805 29.81 18.36 14.47
N TYR A 806 29.04 17.89 15.44
CA TYR A 806 27.70 17.32 15.25
C TYR A 806 26.86 17.55 16.52
N PHE A 807 25.57 17.22 16.46
CA PHE A 807 24.70 17.25 17.65
C PHE A 807 24.85 15.94 18.42
N ASN A 808 25.19 16.03 19.71
CA ASN A 808 25.20 14.87 20.60
C ASN A 808 23.82 14.18 20.57
N TYR A 809 23.81 12.85 20.62
CA TYR A 809 22.59 12.04 20.61
C TYR A 809 21.60 12.50 21.68
N ASP A 810 22.07 12.70 22.91
CA ASP A 810 21.28 13.28 24.00
C ASP A 810 22.14 14.09 25.00
N SER A 811 21.46 14.78 25.91
CA SER A 811 22.07 15.65 26.93
C SER A 811 22.34 14.95 28.26
N SER A 812 22.19 13.62 28.34
CA SER A 812 22.27 12.89 29.61
C SER A 812 23.69 12.75 30.17
N GLY A 813 24.70 12.92 29.31
CA GLY A 813 26.10 12.66 29.66
C GLY A 813 26.42 11.16 29.82
N GLY A 814 25.53 10.28 29.37
CA GLY A 814 25.71 8.84 29.35
C GLY A 814 26.77 8.38 28.33
N SER A 815 27.13 7.09 28.37
CA SER A 815 28.16 6.52 27.51
C SER A 815 27.84 6.57 26.01
N SER A 816 26.55 6.65 25.65
CA SER A 816 26.08 6.78 24.28
C SER A 816 25.75 8.21 23.85
N SER A 817 25.83 9.21 24.73
CA SER A 817 25.43 10.59 24.42
C SER A 817 26.25 11.21 23.28
N SER A 818 27.49 10.78 23.09
CA SER A 818 28.35 11.24 22.00
C SER A 818 28.16 10.48 20.69
N SER A 819 27.19 9.56 20.60
CA SER A 819 26.91 8.80 19.37
C SER A 819 26.46 9.72 18.25
N ILE A 820 26.86 9.41 17.02
CA ILE A 820 26.42 10.12 15.83
C ILE A 820 25.17 9.41 15.31
N GLN A 821 24.00 10.02 15.49
CA GLN A 821 22.75 9.50 14.94
C GLN A 821 22.59 10.00 13.49
N ALA A 822 22.23 9.09 12.57
CA ALA A 822 22.00 9.45 11.17
C ALA A 822 20.86 10.48 11.01
N ASP A 823 19.81 10.36 11.83
CA ASP A 823 18.61 11.20 11.79
C ASP A 823 18.66 12.38 12.78
N GLN A 824 19.85 12.75 13.26
CA GLN A 824 20.02 13.80 14.28
C GLN A 824 19.45 15.18 13.86
N LEU A 825 19.23 15.41 12.55
CA LEU A 825 18.71 16.64 11.97
C LEU A 825 17.34 16.47 11.28
N ALA A 826 16.54 15.48 11.70
CA ALA A 826 15.21 15.21 11.12
C ALA A 826 14.30 16.45 11.04
N GLY A 827 14.29 17.29 12.09
CA GLY A 827 13.51 18.53 12.10
C GLY A 827 13.99 19.56 11.07
N GLN A 828 15.31 19.68 10.89
CA GLN A 828 15.91 20.57 9.89
C GLN A 828 15.72 20.04 8.46
N TRP A 829 15.62 18.72 8.28
CA TRP A 829 15.28 18.13 6.99
C TRP A 829 13.87 18.53 6.52
N TYR A 830 12.93 18.70 7.46
CA TYR A 830 11.53 18.97 7.15
C TYR A 830 11.19 20.44 6.85
N ILE A 831 11.97 21.38 7.38
CA ILE A 831 11.83 22.83 7.14
C ILE A 831 12.81 23.28 6.06
#